data_AF-A0A2E5UDY5-F1
#
_entry.id   AF-A0A2E5UDY5-F1
#
_cell.length_a   1.000
_cell.length_b   1.000
_cell.length_c   1.000
_cell.angle_alpha   90.00
_cell.angle_beta   90.00
_cell.angle_gamma   90.00
#
_symmetry.space_group_name_H-M   'P 1'
#
loop_
_entity.id
_entity.type
_entity.pdbx_description
1 polymer ?
#
loop_
_entity_poly.entity_id
_entity_poly.type
_entity_poly.pdbx_seq_one_letter_code
_entity_poly.pdbx_strand_id
1 'polypeptide(L)'
;MSDFFQLTSELELAISQLNDLLKGDENATVLIDGEQKPSITKHIIDTLNSVVQLVVDAAADIDAVKYETTSAGLAATTSGQYFSVVSGDDKAFLKLYKNDSGTAKYEKTYPNDKALDALYSTIVDELFVNQIEGGDFIGSTPDMRSTVPFVDFDTQSDLLSRGYKRGVRWNLANNFARASTNTNINGMYAAGSFLMYSENAENLPILNGQLTGNVLLSESPQGALTALSNYSQGYIQLSENLIIVYAYGQINSDGDTNLLVGTSTSPVDYTRFATGFFGVIKSAPFDIKAVLSQLLIEDKYRLSMYRVSGDSDYQNTEGVTQLIQNYGQNGLAEDISKVSADSYQNILDNGDFVSSDPVRRSGSNVVNLDIDEFKQKGLYRGLNLRVGGNEFVITPELENLNEKYVFSAFYIHSSSGEFPTSNTTLQSDANGSLTILEGYQYKTIDVNAQTKLMLHTGKVNSENTVKLAIGSSLQPVNNDLYTSGYYLALSDNPISFDKGLIGVYTADKCRKQIRNNLLSKSSNFVLNGENEDSYILGVQGTDTIKRVVRPFPRKDMINEFKVFNFNGDYINGQVVKTGSDDVAPHRVLGTTVGANHGYKMGRYAVAAHNKLDSDIGSIYINSGQEFIILGIYDTDSLWLAHKVSNSTNDLISGTFTHVSGGVNTSSFVGNFISYKDFHPVFQNRKIKVVVDEDEVTEKKGYVFKSTVKFIETYDILSREEVLDWYINYRAEGEIQPKGMSPSYSVSMVYEFNTRGDCTIYSDLVFLKPVEVQDLMFLQAMRSELNRYYIPKCVPFVQQEVDFNYSLIEPANKTSSNGLSSIYLNAQRLEQNKLPDRFVGFNDGSGACFSMGYLPVYSADLATRIENTVNRSWEIRGNTDKMYPRILDKGDFIASVGESYSIIGYRNVFKPSSGVTSNYPVKSKAGDYYFIDWHDVSKTHRVELPIEYHGREITVVEKSDNVVLHSKMITDSLSATVDCLGSYGYLVVKFN
;
A
#
# COMPACT_ATOMS: atom_id res chain seq x y z
N MET A 1 32.09 -48.73 -34.39
CA MET A 1 32.45 -47.32 -34.65
C MET A 1 31.24 -46.53 -35.14
N SER A 2 30.46 -47.02 -36.12
CA SER A 2 29.17 -46.38 -36.48
C SER A 2 28.24 -46.23 -35.28
N ASP A 3 28.10 -47.29 -34.48
CA ASP A 3 27.15 -47.32 -33.36
C ASP A 3 27.58 -46.36 -32.24
N PHE A 4 28.90 -46.14 -32.10
CA PHE A 4 29.44 -45.16 -31.17
C PHE A 4 29.13 -43.74 -31.62
N PHE A 5 29.35 -43.40 -32.91
CA PHE A 5 29.00 -42.08 -33.44
C PHE A 5 27.50 -41.81 -33.42
N GLN A 6 26.69 -42.85 -33.64
CA GLN A 6 25.24 -42.75 -33.51
C GLN A 6 24.82 -42.45 -32.06
N LEU A 7 25.39 -43.15 -31.08
CA LEU A 7 25.13 -42.86 -29.66
C LEU A 7 25.57 -41.44 -29.26
N THR A 8 26.72 -40.97 -29.74
CA THR A 8 27.20 -39.61 -29.42
C THR A 8 26.27 -38.55 -30.02
N SER A 9 25.79 -38.74 -31.26
CA SER A 9 24.83 -37.84 -31.90
C SER A 9 23.46 -37.85 -31.19
N GLU A 10 22.99 -39.00 -30.74
CA GLU A 10 21.75 -39.13 -29.96
C GLU A 10 21.88 -38.45 -28.60
N LEU A 11 23.04 -38.54 -27.96
CA LEU A 11 23.34 -37.87 -26.69
C LEU A 11 23.46 -36.34 -26.83
N GLU A 12 24.12 -35.84 -27.88
CA GLU A 12 24.21 -34.40 -28.15
C GLU A 12 22.82 -33.79 -28.41
N LEU A 13 21.97 -34.50 -29.16
CA LEU A 13 20.59 -34.11 -29.41
C LEU A 13 19.78 -34.08 -28.11
N ALA A 14 19.90 -35.12 -27.26
CA ALA A 14 19.22 -35.18 -25.96
C ALA A 14 19.69 -34.06 -25.02
N ILE A 15 20.99 -33.74 -24.99
CA ILE A 15 21.54 -32.65 -24.18
C ILE A 15 21.06 -31.29 -24.70
N SER A 16 20.95 -31.09 -26.01
CA SER A 16 20.38 -29.86 -26.58
C SER A 16 18.92 -29.71 -26.20
N GLN A 17 18.10 -30.76 -26.37
CA GLN A 17 16.68 -30.76 -26.00
C GLN A 17 16.48 -30.50 -24.51
N LEU A 18 17.32 -31.07 -23.65
CA LEU A 18 17.30 -30.82 -22.21
C LEU A 18 17.66 -29.36 -21.87
N ASN A 19 18.67 -28.80 -22.54
CA ASN A 19 19.03 -27.38 -22.36
C ASN A 19 17.90 -26.46 -22.82
N ASP A 20 17.24 -26.76 -23.93
CA ASP A 20 16.11 -25.98 -24.43
C ASP A 20 14.89 -26.09 -23.50
N LEU A 21 14.68 -27.25 -22.87
CA LEU A 21 13.63 -27.47 -21.86
C LEU A 21 13.87 -26.66 -20.58
N LEU A 22 15.13 -26.57 -20.16
CA LEU A 22 15.56 -25.88 -18.93
C LEU A 22 15.77 -24.36 -19.12
N LYS A 23 16.15 -23.90 -20.32
CA LYS A 23 16.50 -22.49 -20.60
C LYS A 23 15.49 -21.77 -21.49
N GLY A 24 14.48 -22.48 -21.99
CA GLY A 24 13.43 -21.87 -22.80
C GLY A 24 12.73 -20.74 -22.05
N ASP A 25 12.45 -19.65 -22.76
CA ASP A 25 11.67 -18.54 -22.21
C ASP A 25 10.19 -18.94 -22.03
N GLU A 26 9.39 -17.99 -21.56
CA GLU A 26 7.94 -18.12 -21.35
C GLU A 26 7.11 -18.55 -22.58
N ASN A 27 7.70 -18.52 -23.78
CA ASN A 27 7.06 -18.86 -25.04
C ASN A 27 7.64 -20.11 -25.71
N ALA A 28 8.78 -20.60 -25.23
CA ALA A 28 9.47 -21.73 -25.82
C ALA A 28 8.65 -23.02 -25.66
N THR A 29 8.42 -23.71 -26.78
CA THR A 29 8.01 -25.12 -26.80
C THR A 29 9.15 -25.93 -27.39
N VAL A 30 9.46 -27.05 -26.76
CA VAL A 30 10.55 -27.95 -27.14
C VAL A 30 9.96 -29.21 -27.74
N LEU A 31 10.54 -29.67 -28.85
CA LEU A 31 10.16 -30.94 -29.45
C LEU A 31 10.84 -32.07 -28.66
N ILE A 32 10.07 -32.83 -27.87
CA ILE A 32 10.53 -34.04 -27.18
C ILE A 32 9.84 -35.21 -27.87
N ASP A 33 10.62 -36.13 -28.45
CA ASP A 33 10.12 -37.30 -29.20
C ASP A 33 9.11 -36.97 -30.32
N GLY A 34 9.22 -35.79 -30.94
CA GLY A 34 8.32 -35.32 -32.00
C GLY A 34 7.07 -34.60 -31.50
N GLU A 35 6.85 -34.52 -30.19
CA GLU A 35 5.76 -33.76 -29.59
C GLU A 35 6.25 -32.39 -29.08
N GLN A 36 5.51 -31.33 -29.37
CA GLN A 36 5.74 -30.02 -28.75
C GLN A 36 5.32 -30.07 -27.28
N LYS A 37 6.28 -29.88 -26.37
CA LYS A 37 6.05 -29.69 -24.94
C LYS A 37 6.46 -28.26 -24.56
N PRO A 38 5.75 -27.57 -23.65
CA PRO A 38 6.21 -26.28 -23.15
C PRO A 38 7.56 -26.41 -22.44
N SER A 39 8.41 -25.37 -22.53
CA SER A 39 9.54 -25.20 -21.61
C SER A 39 9.05 -25.18 -20.17
N ILE A 40 9.93 -25.43 -19.20
CA ILE A 40 9.54 -25.36 -17.78
C ILE A 40 8.99 -23.97 -17.44
N THR A 41 9.69 -22.92 -17.87
CA THR A 41 9.27 -21.52 -17.72
C THR A 41 7.89 -21.26 -18.31
N LYS A 42 7.63 -21.76 -19.53
CA LYS A 42 6.33 -21.63 -20.18
C LYS A 42 5.23 -22.39 -19.45
N HIS A 43 5.51 -23.61 -19.00
CA HIS A 43 4.54 -24.44 -18.29
C HIS A 43 4.10 -23.80 -16.96
N ILE A 44 5.05 -23.21 -16.23
CA ILE A 44 4.81 -22.47 -14.99
C ILE A 44 3.92 -21.25 -15.27
N ILE A 45 4.25 -20.47 -16.30
CA ILE A 45 3.50 -19.26 -16.66
C ILE A 45 2.09 -19.60 -17.16
N ASP A 46 1.95 -20.63 -18.01
CA ASP A 46 0.65 -21.08 -18.50
C ASP A 46 -0.24 -21.58 -17.33
N THR A 47 0.36 -22.27 -16.35
CA THR A 47 -0.33 -22.72 -15.14
C THR A 47 -0.76 -21.54 -14.27
N LEU A 48 0.14 -20.59 -13.99
CA LEU A 48 -0.14 -19.34 -13.27
C LEU A 48 -1.27 -18.54 -13.92
N ASN A 49 -1.21 -18.35 -15.23
CA ASN A 49 -2.22 -17.61 -15.99
C ASN A 49 -3.58 -18.30 -15.94
N SER A 50 -3.62 -19.64 -16.06
CA SER A 50 -4.88 -20.39 -15.96
C SER A 50 -5.56 -20.21 -14.59
N VAL A 51 -4.77 -20.08 -13.52
CA VAL A 51 -5.28 -19.93 -12.17
C VAL A 51 -5.66 -18.50 -11.84
N VAL A 52 -4.85 -17.52 -12.28
CA VAL A 52 -5.23 -16.10 -12.20
C VAL A 52 -6.54 -15.86 -12.95
N GLN A 53 -6.73 -16.49 -14.12
CA GLN A 53 -7.99 -16.38 -14.85
C GLN A 53 -9.17 -17.01 -14.09
N LEU A 54 -8.98 -18.13 -13.41
CA LEU A 54 -10.00 -18.73 -12.52
C LEU A 54 -10.41 -17.79 -11.38
N VAL A 55 -9.46 -17.05 -10.81
CA VAL A 55 -9.69 -16.07 -9.74
C VAL A 55 -10.36 -14.80 -10.26
N VAL A 56 -9.92 -14.30 -11.42
CA VAL A 56 -10.52 -13.13 -12.08
C VAL A 56 -11.96 -13.43 -12.50
N ASP A 57 -12.23 -14.61 -13.06
CA ASP A 57 -13.58 -15.06 -13.37
C ASP A 57 -14.45 -15.18 -12.09
N ALA A 58 -13.88 -15.69 -11.00
CA ALA A 58 -14.57 -15.77 -9.71
C ALA A 58 -14.89 -14.40 -9.12
N ALA A 59 -14.01 -13.43 -9.31
CA ALA A 59 -14.18 -12.05 -8.86
C ALA A 59 -15.21 -11.28 -9.72
N ALA A 60 -15.26 -11.55 -11.02
CA ALA A 60 -16.23 -10.93 -11.94
C ALA A 60 -17.68 -11.39 -11.68
N ASP A 61 -17.88 -12.61 -11.19
CA ASP A 61 -19.21 -13.16 -10.87
C ASP A 61 -19.68 -12.91 -9.42
N ILE A 62 -18.90 -12.19 -8.61
CA ILE A 62 -19.21 -11.90 -7.20
C ILE A 62 -20.28 -10.80 -7.01
N ASP A 63 -20.63 -10.05 -8.07
CA ASP A 63 -21.70 -9.03 -8.04
C ASP A 63 -23.12 -9.63 -8.11
N ALA A 64 -23.24 -10.94 -8.37
CA ALA A 64 -24.51 -11.64 -8.22
C ALA A 64 -24.82 -11.86 -6.74
N VAL A 65 -25.99 -11.40 -6.29
CA VAL A 65 -26.51 -11.65 -4.94
C VAL A 65 -26.39 -13.15 -4.63
N LYS A 66 -25.73 -13.45 -3.50
CA LYS A 66 -25.45 -14.82 -3.05
C LYS A 66 -26.62 -15.31 -2.21
N TYR A 67 -27.07 -16.53 -2.49
CA TYR A 67 -28.16 -17.16 -1.76
C TYR A 67 -27.67 -18.42 -1.06
N GLU A 68 -28.25 -18.74 0.10
CA GLU A 68 -27.89 -19.96 0.85
C GLU A 68 -28.35 -21.23 0.13
N THR A 69 -29.41 -21.15 -0.67
CA THR A 69 -29.97 -22.30 -1.40
C THR A 69 -30.42 -21.90 -2.79
N THR A 70 -30.52 -22.87 -3.70
CA THR A 70 -31.09 -22.65 -5.03
C THR A 70 -32.54 -22.17 -4.98
N SER A 71 -33.33 -22.64 -4.00
CA SER A 71 -34.71 -22.17 -3.80
C SER A 71 -34.78 -20.69 -3.43
N ALA A 72 -33.89 -20.20 -2.57
CA ALA A 72 -33.83 -18.78 -2.21
C ALA A 72 -33.40 -17.91 -3.41
N GLY A 73 -32.44 -18.40 -4.20
CA GLY A 73 -32.01 -17.70 -5.41
C GLY A 73 -33.08 -17.65 -6.50
N LEU A 74 -33.85 -18.73 -6.69
CA LEU A 74 -34.98 -18.75 -7.62
C LEU A 74 -36.12 -17.83 -7.21
N ALA A 75 -36.40 -17.70 -5.90
CA ALA A 75 -37.44 -16.81 -5.40
C ALA A 75 -37.08 -15.33 -5.57
N ALA A 76 -35.78 -15.01 -5.53
CA ALA A 76 -35.27 -13.64 -5.57
C ALA A 76 -34.81 -13.19 -6.98
N THR A 77 -34.86 -14.08 -7.98
CA THR A 77 -34.50 -13.78 -9.37
C THR A 77 -35.64 -14.14 -10.32
N THR A 78 -35.67 -13.52 -11.50
CA THR A 78 -36.60 -13.87 -12.57
C THR A 78 -35.93 -14.73 -13.64
N SER A 79 -36.73 -15.41 -14.47
CA SER A 79 -36.23 -16.19 -15.60
C SER A 79 -35.23 -15.41 -16.46
N GLY A 80 -34.09 -16.01 -16.77
CA GLY A 80 -32.97 -15.44 -17.51
C GLY A 80 -31.84 -14.87 -16.64
N GLN A 81 -32.06 -14.61 -15.35
CA GLN A 81 -31.05 -14.04 -14.44
C GLN A 81 -30.15 -15.11 -13.83
N TYR A 82 -28.89 -14.76 -13.61
CA TYR A 82 -27.93 -15.58 -12.88
C TYR A 82 -27.97 -15.27 -11.39
N PHE A 83 -27.71 -16.29 -10.58
CA PHE A 83 -27.54 -16.15 -9.14
C PHE A 83 -26.55 -17.20 -8.62
N SER A 84 -25.84 -16.86 -7.55
CA SER A 84 -24.84 -17.73 -6.96
C SER A 84 -25.36 -18.36 -5.67
N VAL A 85 -25.07 -19.63 -5.46
CA VAL A 85 -25.35 -20.34 -4.21
C VAL A 85 -24.03 -20.68 -3.54
N VAL A 86 -23.92 -20.37 -2.25
CA VAL A 86 -22.75 -20.76 -1.45
C VAL A 86 -22.66 -22.27 -1.45
N SER A 87 -21.53 -22.81 -1.92
CA SER A 87 -21.36 -24.24 -2.03
C SER A 87 -20.91 -24.80 -0.67
N GLY A 88 -21.59 -25.83 -0.18
CA GLY A 88 -21.18 -26.57 1.02
C GLY A 88 -20.05 -27.57 0.77
N ASP A 89 -19.30 -27.42 -0.31
CA ASP A 89 -18.22 -28.33 -0.71
C ASP A 89 -16.87 -27.68 -0.39
N ASP A 90 -16.01 -28.37 0.34
CA ASP A 90 -14.71 -27.88 0.83
C ASP A 90 -13.71 -27.54 -0.28
N LYS A 91 -14.03 -27.84 -1.54
CA LYS A 91 -13.22 -27.48 -2.72
C LYS A 91 -13.81 -26.32 -3.52
N ALA A 92 -14.97 -25.80 -3.12
CA ALA A 92 -15.74 -24.84 -3.89
C ALA A 92 -16.45 -23.81 -3.00
N PHE A 93 -16.17 -22.54 -3.19
CA PHE A 93 -16.78 -21.41 -2.47
C PHE A 93 -18.18 -21.08 -2.97
N LEU A 94 -18.40 -21.06 -4.28
CA LEU A 94 -19.66 -20.65 -4.90
C LEU A 94 -20.00 -21.53 -6.10
N LYS A 95 -21.28 -21.84 -6.27
CA LYS A 95 -21.84 -22.45 -7.48
C LYS A 95 -22.77 -21.44 -8.15
N LEU A 96 -22.49 -21.08 -9.40
CA LEU A 96 -23.31 -20.20 -10.19
C LEU A 96 -24.46 -20.99 -10.85
N TYR A 97 -25.67 -20.46 -10.76
CA TYR A 97 -26.87 -20.98 -11.39
C TYR A 97 -27.54 -19.90 -12.25
N LYS A 98 -28.30 -20.31 -13.26
CA LYS A 98 -29.24 -19.47 -14.01
C LYS A 98 -30.68 -19.86 -13.65
N ASN A 99 -31.52 -18.88 -13.35
CA ASN A 99 -32.95 -19.10 -13.21
C ASN A 99 -33.56 -19.28 -14.60
N ASP A 100 -33.93 -20.50 -14.97
CA ASP A 100 -34.60 -20.82 -16.22
C ASP A 100 -36.07 -21.14 -15.94
N SER A 101 -36.90 -20.10 -16.02
CA SER A 101 -38.36 -20.16 -15.84
C SER A 101 -38.80 -20.81 -14.52
N GLY A 102 -38.11 -20.46 -13.42
CA GLY A 102 -38.38 -20.99 -12.08
C GLY A 102 -37.59 -22.25 -11.72
N THR A 103 -36.66 -22.69 -12.57
CA THR A 103 -35.76 -23.84 -12.30
C THR A 103 -34.30 -23.38 -12.25
N ALA A 104 -33.53 -23.84 -11.26
CA ALA A 104 -32.12 -23.46 -11.11
C ALA A 104 -31.24 -24.35 -11.98
N LYS A 105 -30.62 -23.81 -13.02
CA LYS A 105 -29.69 -24.54 -13.89
C LYS A 105 -28.25 -24.21 -13.50
N TYR A 106 -27.47 -25.23 -13.14
CA TYR A 106 -26.05 -25.06 -12.76
C TYR A 106 -25.19 -24.65 -13.96
N GLU A 107 -24.25 -23.73 -13.74
CA GLU A 107 -23.38 -23.18 -14.78
C GLU A 107 -21.89 -23.39 -14.46
N LYS A 108 -21.41 -22.95 -13.29
CA LYS A 108 -19.97 -22.98 -12.93
C LYS A 108 -19.76 -23.13 -11.43
N THR A 109 -18.59 -23.65 -11.04
CA THR A 109 -18.13 -23.75 -9.63
C THR A 109 -16.85 -22.94 -9.46
N TYR A 110 -16.77 -22.18 -8.37
CA TYR A 110 -15.64 -21.34 -8.00
C TYR A 110 -14.87 -21.93 -6.82
N PRO A 111 -13.54 -22.06 -6.88
CA PRO A 111 -12.72 -22.64 -5.81
C PRO A 111 -12.67 -21.74 -4.56
N ASN A 112 -12.27 -22.29 -3.41
CA ASN A 112 -12.10 -21.54 -2.16
C ASN A 112 -10.62 -21.31 -1.82
N ASP A 113 -10.37 -20.56 -0.76
CA ASP A 113 -9.03 -20.14 -0.30
C ASP A 113 -8.07 -21.32 -0.07
N LYS A 114 -8.57 -22.49 0.35
CA LYS A 114 -7.75 -23.72 0.50
C LYS A 114 -7.20 -24.24 -0.82
N ALA A 115 -7.92 -24.05 -1.93
CA ALA A 115 -7.44 -24.42 -3.26
C ALA A 115 -6.39 -23.42 -3.80
N LEU A 116 -6.39 -22.18 -3.32
CA LEU A 116 -5.39 -21.15 -3.62
C LEU A 116 -4.12 -21.30 -2.79
N ASP A 117 -4.23 -21.67 -1.51
CA ASP A 117 -3.08 -21.95 -0.65
C ASP A 117 -2.26 -23.16 -1.13
N ALA A 118 -2.94 -24.22 -1.61
CA ALA A 118 -2.29 -25.36 -2.25
C ALA A 118 -1.49 -24.96 -3.50
N LEU A 119 -1.89 -23.87 -4.16
CA LEU A 119 -1.26 -23.37 -5.37
C LEU A 119 -0.08 -22.42 -5.07
N TYR A 120 -0.22 -21.56 -4.06
CA TYR A 120 0.83 -20.63 -3.63
C TYR A 120 2.06 -21.37 -3.09
N SER A 121 1.84 -22.50 -2.41
CA SER A 121 2.89 -23.43 -1.98
C SER A 121 3.70 -24.01 -3.15
N THR A 122 3.15 -24.06 -4.37
CA THR A 122 3.84 -24.65 -5.53
C THR A 122 4.75 -23.63 -6.24
N ILE A 123 4.56 -22.33 -6.03
CA ILE A 123 5.21 -21.25 -6.80
C ILE A 123 6.43 -20.65 -6.06
N VAL A 124 6.44 -20.69 -4.72
CA VAL A 124 7.53 -20.09 -3.91
C VAL A 124 8.80 -20.96 -3.90
N ASP A 125 8.69 -22.24 -4.21
CA ASP A 125 9.81 -23.19 -4.19
C ASP A 125 10.78 -23.05 -5.39
N GLU A 126 10.52 -22.16 -6.37
CA GLU A 126 11.26 -22.14 -7.65
C GLU A 126 12.20 -20.94 -7.91
N LEU A 127 12.33 -19.94 -7.02
CA LEU A 127 13.14 -18.73 -7.30
C LEU A 127 14.21 -18.40 -6.22
N PHE A 128 15.44 -18.85 -6.49
CA PHE A 128 16.74 -18.54 -5.86
C PHE A 128 17.11 -19.14 -4.49
N VAL A 129 17.66 -20.36 -4.50
CA VAL A 129 18.89 -20.77 -3.77
C VAL A 129 19.46 -22.00 -4.50
N ASN A 130 20.79 -22.24 -4.48
CA ASN A 130 21.26 -23.64 -4.51
C ASN A 130 20.93 -24.24 -3.14
N GLN A 131 19.63 -24.42 -2.91
CA GLN A 131 19.05 -24.95 -1.70
C GLN A 131 19.24 -26.46 -1.78
N ILE A 132 19.74 -27.05 -0.70
CA ILE A 132 19.30 -28.41 -0.41
C ILE A 132 17.91 -28.19 0.18
N GLU A 133 16.85 -28.48 -0.55
CA GLU A 133 15.50 -28.58 0.03
C GLU A 133 15.10 -30.05 -0.02
N GLY A 134 15.62 -30.80 0.95
CA GLY A 134 15.30 -32.20 1.13
C GLY A 134 14.31 -32.36 2.27
N GLY A 135 13.03 -32.01 2.04
CA GLY A 135 11.93 -32.39 2.92
C GLY A 135 11.69 -33.90 2.93
N ASP A 136 10.48 -34.37 3.30
CA ASP A 136 10.07 -35.77 3.11
C ASP A 136 10.42 -36.18 1.67
N PHE A 137 11.37 -37.11 1.49
CA PHE A 137 12.07 -37.37 0.21
C PHE A 137 11.15 -38.03 -0.84
N ILE A 138 10.08 -37.35 -1.21
CA ILE A 138 9.02 -37.77 -2.14
C ILE A 138 9.31 -37.26 -3.57
N GLY A 139 10.28 -36.33 -3.73
CA GLY A 139 10.69 -35.76 -5.02
C GLY A 139 12.14 -36.10 -5.41
N SER A 140 13.04 -35.11 -5.33
CA SER A 140 14.47 -35.23 -5.67
C SER A 140 15.31 -35.66 -4.45
N THR A 141 16.12 -36.71 -4.62
CA THR A 141 17.12 -37.09 -3.61
C THR A 141 18.28 -36.11 -3.64
N PRO A 142 18.70 -35.50 -2.52
CA PRO A 142 19.88 -34.66 -2.50
C PRO A 142 21.09 -35.46 -2.96
N ASP A 143 22.00 -34.80 -3.67
CA ASP A 143 23.25 -35.41 -4.11
C ASP A 143 24.09 -35.75 -2.87
N MET A 144 24.34 -37.04 -2.64
CA MET A 144 25.06 -37.49 -1.45
C MET A 144 26.52 -37.71 -1.80
N ARG A 145 27.42 -37.21 -0.94
CA ARG A 145 28.87 -37.35 -1.14
C ARG A 145 29.37 -38.79 -1.07
N SER A 146 28.60 -39.68 -0.46
CA SER A 146 28.87 -41.10 -0.27
C SER A 146 27.68 -41.93 -0.77
N THR A 147 27.91 -43.20 -1.08
CA THR A 147 26.83 -44.16 -1.36
C THR A 147 26.09 -44.52 -0.08
N VAL A 148 25.11 -43.69 0.29
CA VAL A 148 24.19 -43.95 1.41
C VAL A 148 22.84 -44.42 0.90
N PRO A 149 22.26 -45.48 1.50
CA PRO A 149 20.93 -45.94 1.13
C PRO A 149 19.86 -44.98 1.68
N PHE A 150 18.94 -44.59 0.82
CA PHE A 150 17.66 -44.04 1.23
C PHE A 150 16.77 -45.18 1.73
N VAL A 151 16.09 -44.95 2.83
CA VAL A 151 15.21 -45.95 3.46
C VAL A 151 13.87 -45.32 3.78
N ASP A 152 12.83 -46.11 3.60
CA ASP A 152 11.51 -45.78 4.08
C ASP A 152 11.49 -46.01 5.59
N PHE A 153 10.83 -45.10 6.30
CA PHE A 153 10.61 -45.22 7.73
C PHE A 153 9.36 -46.06 7.95
N ASP A 154 9.52 -47.25 8.51
CA ASP A 154 8.38 -48.10 8.89
C ASP A 154 8.23 -48.20 10.42
N THR A 155 9.29 -47.85 11.16
CA THR A 155 9.37 -48.08 12.62
C THR A 155 9.84 -46.86 13.41
N GLN A 156 10.30 -45.78 12.76
CA GLN A 156 10.82 -44.57 13.40
C GLN A 156 9.68 -43.59 13.73
N SER A 157 8.88 -43.95 14.74
CA SER A 157 7.66 -43.25 15.13
C SER A 157 7.81 -41.73 15.34
N ASP A 158 8.96 -41.26 15.83
CA ASP A 158 9.24 -39.82 16.01
C ASP A 158 9.33 -39.05 14.69
N LEU A 159 9.87 -39.67 13.64
CA LEU A 159 9.91 -39.08 12.30
C LEU A 159 8.57 -39.25 11.58
N LEU A 160 7.96 -40.43 11.71
CA LEU A 160 6.66 -40.76 11.11
C LEU A 160 5.52 -39.88 11.64
N SER A 161 5.49 -39.64 12.95
CA SER A 161 4.51 -38.75 13.59
C SER A 161 4.67 -37.29 13.17
N ARG A 162 5.85 -36.91 12.66
CA ARG A 162 6.15 -35.60 12.06
C ARG A 162 5.95 -35.60 10.54
N GLY A 163 5.37 -36.67 10.02
CA GLY A 163 5.03 -36.83 8.62
C GLY A 163 6.22 -37.14 7.72
N TYR A 164 7.42 -37.40 8.25
CA TYR A 164 8.54 -37.88 7.44
C TYR A 164 8.39 -39.38 7.22
N LYS A 165 8.37 -39.81 5.96
CA LYS A 165 8.20 -41.21 5.57
C LYS A 165 9.48 -41.83 5.05
N ARG A 166 10.47 -41.00 4.72
CA ARG A 166 11.73 -41.44 4.11
C ARG A 166 12.91 -40.66 4.66
N GLY A 167 14.07 -41.32 4.72
CA GLY A 167 15.32 -40.73 5.21
C GLY A 167 16.56 -41.31 4.56
N VAL A 168 17.69 -40.66 4.80
CA VAL A 168 19.00 -41.24 4.54
C VAL A 168 19.40 -42.06 5.76
N ARG A 169 19.69 -43.36 5.58
CA ARG A 169 20.33 -44.17 6.62
C ARG A 169 21.84 -43.97 6.49
N TRP A 170 22.46 -43.39 7.52
CA TRP A 170 23.90 -43.17 7.50
C TRP A 170 24.66 -44.48 7.60
N ASN A 171 25.71 -44.61 6.79
CA ASN A 171 26.66 -45.71 6.87
C ASN A 171 27.73 -45.40 7.95
N LEU A 172 28.63 -46.35 8.20
CA LEU A 172 29.78 -46.21 9.11
C LEU A 172 30.90 -45.31 8.52
N ALA A 173 30.55 -44.19 7.89
CA ALA A 173 31.47 -43.20 7.33
C ALA A 173 30.89 -41.78 7.46
N ASN A 174 31.64 -40.79 6.96
CA ASN A 174 31.21 -39.39 6.94
C ASN A 174 30.19 -39.17 5.83
N ASN A 175 29.03 -38.59 6.16
CA ASN A 175 27.90 -38.47 5.25
C ASN A 175 27.42 -37.03 5.18
N PHE A 176 27.33 -36.51 3.96
CA PHE A 176 26.93 -35.13 3.68
C PHE A 176 26.01 -35.08 2.46
N ALA A 177 24.95 -34.30 2.58
CA ALA A 177 24.16 -33.83 1.44
C ALA A 177 24.92 -32.67 0.78
N ARG A 178 25.02 -32.69 -0.54
CA ARG A 178 25.82 -31.78 -1.35
C ARG A 178 24.94 -30.84 -2.17
N ALA A 179 25.26 -29.55 -2.10
CA ALA A 179 24.73 -28.51 -2.97
C ALA A 179 25.88 -28.02 -3.87
N SER A 180 25.84 -28.38 -5.15
CA SER A 180 26.83 -27.92 -6.13
C SER A 180 26.43 -26.57 -6.68
N THR A 181 27.28 -25.55 -6.57
CA THR A 181 26.96 -24.19 -7.01
C THR A 181 27.57 -23.81 -8.36
N ASN A 182 28.43 -24.68 -8.92
CA ASN A 182 29.17 -24.48 -10.18
C ASN A 182 29.99 -23.16 -10.23
N THR A 183 30.15 -22.47 -9.11
CA THR A 183 30.79 -21.15 -8.99
C THR A 183 31.63 -21.11 -7.72
N ASN A 184 32.73 -20.35 -7.74
CA ASN A 184 33.58 -20.21 -6.56
C ASN A 184 32.79 -19.51 -5.44
N ILE A 185 32.64 -20.19 -4.31
CA ILE A 185 31.91 -19.70 -3.12
C ILE A 185 32.84 -19.19 -2.01
N ASN A 186 34.14 -19.00 -2.31
CA ASN A 186 35.09 -18.42 -1.36
C ASN A 186 34.65 -17.02 -0.89
N GLY A 187 34.79 -16.76 0.40
CA GLY A 187 34.39 -15.52 1.06
C GLY A 187 32.89 -15.41 1.36
N MET A 188 32.05 -16.30 0.82
CA MET A 188 30.63 -16.31 1.12
C MET A 188 30.37 -16.90 2.51
N TYR A 189 29.29 -16.45 3.14
CA TYR A 189 28.75 -17.06 4.34
C TYR A 189 27.86 -18.21 3.93
N ALA A 190 27.82 -19.26 4.74
CA ALA A 190 26.92 -20.38 4.56
C ALA A 190 26.23 -20.76 5.88
N ALA A 191 25.02 -21.28 5.76
CA ALA A 191 24.26 -21.88 6.84
C ALA A 191 23.63 -23.18 6.35
N GLY A 192 23.49 -24.15 7.24
CA GLY A 192 22.81 -25.40 6.92
C GLY A 192 22.21 -26.06 8.16
N SER A 193 21.17 -26.84 7.95
CA SER A 193 20.47 -27.57 9.01
C SER A 193 19.78 -28.83 8.50
N PHE A 194 19.52 -29.80 9.38
CA PHE A 194 18.79 -31.02 9.05
C PHE A 194 18.26 -31.74 10.30
N LEU A 195 17.28 -32.62 10.15
CA LEU A 195 16.82 -33.52 11.22
C LEU A 195 17.68 -34.77 11.24
N MET A 196 18.01 -35.21 12.45
CA MET A 196 18.72 -36.45 12.69
C MET A 196 18.00 -37.26 13.77
N TYR A 197 17.68 -38.51 13.43
CA TYR A 197 17.09 -39.50 14.31
C TYR A 197 18.08 -40.66 14.52
N SER A 198 18.06 -41.31 15.68
CA SER A 198 18.72 -42.61 15.85
C SER A 198 17.90 -43.57 16.71
N GLU A 199 17.86 -44.87 16.38
CA GLU A 199 17.18 -45.86 17.26
C GLU A 199 17.93 -46.08 18.58
N ASN A 200 19.21 -45.71 18.63
CA ASN A 200 20.01 -45.65 19.84
C ASN A 200 20.48 -44.21 20.06
N ALA A 201 19.99 -43.54 21.11
CA ALA A 201 20.33 -42.15 21.42
C ALA A 201 21.85 -41.90 21.56
N GLU A 202 22.60 -42.89 22.05
CA GLU A 202 24.08 -42.81 22.16
C GLU A 202 24.76 -42.67 20.80
N ASN A 203 24.06 -43.03 19.73
CA ASN A 203 24.53 -42.87 18.37
C ASN A 203 24.24 -41.49 17.80
N LEU A 204 23.57 -40.56 18.49
CA LEU A 204 23.55 -39.16 18.05
C LEU A 204 24.95 -38.56 18.21
N PRO A 205 25.39 -37.61 17.37
CA PRO A 205 26.73 -37.03 17.43
C PRO A 205 26.83 -36.00 18.57
N ILE A 206 26.45 -36.38 19.78
CA ILE A 206 26.44 -35.52 20.97
C ILE A 206 27.35 -36.16 22.03
N LEU A 207 28.38 -35.45 22.47
CA LEU A 207 29.26 -35.85 23.57
C LEU A 207 29.31 -34.70 24.58
N ASN A 208 28.99 -34.97 25.85
CA ASN A 208 28.94 -33.96 26.92
C ASN A 208 28.07 -32.73 26.57
N GLY A 209 26.93 -32.96 25.90
CA GLY A 209 25.99 -31.89 25.53
C GLY A 209 26.43 -31.00 24.37
N GLN A 210 27.45 -31.41 23.62
CA GLN A 210 27.93 -30.67 22.44
C GLN A 210 27.95 -31.57 21.21
N LEU A 211 27.65 -30.99 20.04
CA LEU A 211 27.80 -31.68 18.77
C LEU A 211 29.27 -32.02 18.50
N THR A 212 29.54 -33.27 18.16
CA THR A 212 30.86 -33.75 17.74
C THR A 212 30.98 -33.78 16.22
N GLY A 213 32.16 -33.43 15.70
CA GLY A 213 32.44 -33.35 14.27
C GLY A 213 31.88 -32.09 13.61
N ASN A 214 32.31 -31.83 12.38
CA ASN A 214 31.80 -30.74 11.54
C ASN A 214 30.49 -31.13 10.87
N VAL A 215 29.53 -30.20 10.93
CA VAL A 215 28.17 -30.29 10.37
C VAL A 215 28.03 -29.62 9.00
N LEU A 216 28.83 -28.59 8.76
CA LEU A 216 28.84 -27.82 7.52
C LEU A 216 30.28 -27.76 7.01
N LEU A 217 30.48 -28.16 5.76
CA LEU A 217 31.77 -28.13 5.08
C LEU A 217 31.60 -27.50 3.70
N SER A 218 32.69 -27.03 3.12
CA SER A 218 32.78 -26.74 1.70
C SER A 218 33.67 -27.77 1.02
N GLU A 219 33.43 -27.98 -0.28
CA GLU A 219 34.20 -28.93 -1.09
C GLU A 219 34.69 -28.29 -2.39
N SER A 220 35.96 -28.54 -2.71
CA SER A 220 36.57 -28.17 -3.98
C SER A 220 36.12 -29.09 -5.12
N PRO A 221 36.22 -28.67 -6.40
CA PRO A 221 35.96 -29.53 -7.55
C PRO A 221 36.78 -30.83 -7.56
N GLN A 222 37.92 -30.88 -6.85
CA GLN A 222 38.77 -32.06 -6.73
C GLN A 222 38.38 -32.96 -5.53
N GLY A 223 37.33 -32.63 -4.79
CA GLY A 223 36.82 -33.40 -3.66
C GLY A 223 37.53 -33.13 -2.33
N ALA A 224 38.32 -32.05 -2.22
CA ALA A 224 38.94 -31.68 -0.95
C ALA A 224 37.90 -31.05 -0.02
N LEU A 225 37.85 -31.50 1.24
CA LEU A 225 36.97 -30.93 2.27
C LEU A 225 37.65 -29.80 3.03
N THR A 226 36.95 -28.69 3.19
CA THR A 226 37.39 -27.56 4.00
C THR A 226 36.34 -27.24 5.07
N ALA A 227 36.79 -27.07 6.31
CA ALA A 227 35.96 -26.50 7.37
C ALA A 227 35.83 -24.99 7.18
N LEU A 228 34.65 -24.45 7.45
CA LEU A 228 34.39 -23.02 7.35
C LEU A 228 35.18 -22.25 8.44
N SER A 229 35.52 -20.98 8.18
CA SER A 229 35.97 -20.04 9.22
C SER A 229 34.77 -19.44 9.96
N ASN A 230 35.01 -18.82 11.13
CA ASN A 230 33.96 -18.29 12.00
C ASN A 230 32.83 -19.32 12.24
N TYR A 231 33.25 -20.58 12.35
CA TYR A 231 32.36 -21.71 12.36
C TYR A 231 31.69 -21.87 13.72
N SER A 232 30.38 -21.98 13.70
CA SER A 232 29.57 -22.29 14.86
C SER A 232 28.52 -23.31 14.49
N GLN A 233 28.32 -24.28 15.39
CA GLN A 233 27.32 -25.32 15.26
C GLN A 233 26.53 -25.48 16.53
N GLY A 234 25.32 -26.01 16.41
CA GLY A 234 24.46 -26.30 17.54
C GLY A 234 23.37 -27.28 17.15
N TYR A 235 22.64 -27.74 18.15
CA TYR A 235 21.48 -28.60 17.93
C TYR A 235 20.29 -28.14 18.77
N ILE A 236 19.12 -28.61 18.39
CA ILE A 236 17.88 -28.50 19.14
C ILE A 236 17.38 -29.92 19.39
N GLN A 237 17.30 -30.34 20.65
CA GLN A 237 16.76 -31.65 21.00
C GLN A 237 15.23 -31.63 20.82
N LEU A 238 14.69 -32.60 20.05
CA LEU A 238 13.25 -32.74 19.81
C LEU A 238 12.64 -33.93 20.58
N SER A 239 13.39 -35.02 20.71
CA SER A 239 13.10 -36.18 21.57
C SER A 239 14.41 -36.82 21.99
N GLU A 240 14.43 -37.84 22.86
CA GLU A 240 15.65 -38.58 23.22
C GLU A 240 16.45 -39.07 22.00
N ASN A 241 15.73 -39.45 20.94
CA ASN A 241 16.28 -40.04 19.73
C ASN A 241 16.32 -39.10 18.52
N LEU A 242 15.84 -37.85 18.64
CA LEU A 242 15.67 -36.92 17.52
C LEU A 242 16.21 -35.51 17.82
N ILE A 243 17.00 -34.95 16.91
CA ILE A 243 17.55 -33.60 17.00
C ILE A 243 17.47 -32.84 15.67
N ILE A 244 17.41 -31.51 15.74
CA ILE A 244 17.76 -30.62 14.63
C ILE A 244 19.22 -30.26 14.78
N VAL A 245 20.03 -30.50 13.77
CA VAL A 245 21.43 -30.10 13.72
C VAL A 245 21.53 -28.86 12.83
N TYR A 246 22.29 -27.85 13.25
CA TYR A 246 22.53 -26.66 12.46
C TYR A 246 23.97 -26.17 12.59
N ALA A 247 24.44 -25.49 11.55
CA ALA A 247 25.73 -24.81 11.57
C ALA A 247 25.75 -23.62 10.62
N TYR A 248 26.66 -22.70 10.88
CA TYR A 248 26.96 -21.56 10.01
C TYR A 248 28.43 -21.19 10.10
N GLY A 249 28.91 -20.51 9.07
CA GLY A 249 30.28 -20.01 9.01
C GLY A 249 30.54 -19.28 7.71
N GLN A 250 31.80 -18.95 7.47
CA GLN A 250 32.27 -18.36 6.23
C GLN A 250 33.18 -19.34 5.49
N ILE A 251 32.96 -19.48 4.19
CA ILE A 251 33.77 -20.33 3.32
C ILE A 251 35.08 -19.58 3.06
N ASN A 252 36.22 -20.22 3.34
CA ASN A 252 37.54 -19.58 3.33
C ASN A 252 38.59 -20.30 2.48
N SER A 253 38.19 -21.28 1.67
CA SER A 253 39.06 -21.99 0.74
C SER A 253 38.83 -21.51 -0.68
N ASP A 254 39.92 -21.11 -1.33
CA ASP A 254 39.91 -20.68 -2.72
C ASP A 254 39.57 -21.85 -3.65
N GLY A 255 38.49 -21.68 -4.43
CA GLY A 255 38.09 -22.63 -5.45
C GLY A 255 37.05 -23.66 -5.00
N ASP A 256 36.53 -23.56 -3.77
CA ASP A 256 35.39 -24.37 -3.34
C ASP A 256 34.15 -24.02 -4.17
N THR A 257 33.40 -25.05 -4.59
CA THR A 257 32.19 -24.90 -5.43
C THR A 257 30.97 -25.64 -4.87
N ASN A 258 31.13 -26.36 -3.76
CA ASN A 258 30.10 -27.19 -3.18
C ASN A 258 29.92 -26.85 -1.70
N LEU A 259 28.66 -26.75 -1.25
CA LEU A 259 28.31 -26.73 0.17
C LEU A 259 27.83 -28.13 0.61
N LEU A 260 28.28 -28.57 1.78
CA LEU A 260 28.00 -29.89 2.32
C LEU A 260 27.33 -29.77 3.69
N VAL A 261 26.12 -30.31 3.83
CA VAL A 261 25.33 -30.33 5.08
C VAL A 261 25.21 -31.77 5.58
N GLY A 262 25.69 -32.08 6.78
CA GLY A 262 25.71 -33.46 7.30
C GLY A 262 26.49 -33.61 8.59
N THR A 263 27.25 -34.69 8.74
CA THR A 263 28.25 -34.78 9.82
C THR A 263 29.51 -35.51 9.36
N SER A 264 30.62 -35.19 10.02
CA SER A 264 31.89 -35.94 9.96
C SER A 264 32.09 -36.91 11.12
N THR A 265 31.14 -37.04 12.03
CA THR A 265 31.14 -38.10 13.05
C THR A 265 30.44 -39.34 12.53
N SER A 266 31.18 -40.42 12.27
CA SER A 266 30.58 -41.69 11.86
C SER A 266 29.67 -42.27 12.98
N PRO A 267 28.50 -42.83 12.65
CA PRO A 267 27.72 -43.60 13.62
C PRO A 267 28.45 -44.90 13.96
N VAL A 268 28.15 -45.50 15.12
CA VAL A 268 28.72 -46.79 15.53
C VAL A 268 27.96 -47.99 14.95
N ASP A 269 26.74 -47.78 14.47
CA ASP A 269 25.93 -48.76 13.75
C ASP A 269 25.06 -48.09 12.65
N TYR A 270 24.13 -48.83 12.05
CA TYR A 270 23.28 -48.37 10.95
C TYR A 270 21.91 -47.81 11.39
N THR A 271 21.75 -47.48 12.66
CA THR A 271 20.48 -47.01 13.24
C THR A 271 20.34 -45.49 13.26
N ARG A 272 21.23 -44.74 12.60
CA ARG A 272 21.16 -43.28 12.49
C ARG A 272 20.60 -42.87 11.13
N PHE A 273 19.63 -41.99 11.16
CA PHE A 273 18.87 -41.54 10.00
C PHE A 273 18.85 -40.01 9.95
N ALA A 274 18.82 -39.44 8.75
CA ALA A 274 18.74 -38.00 8.55
C ALA A 274 17.73 -37.63 7.47
N THR A 275 17.03 -36.52 7.65
CA THR A 275 16.03 -35.98 6.73
C THR A 275 15.92 -34.46 6.90
N GLY A 276 15.13 -33.76 6.09
CA GLY A 276 14.90 -32.31 6.26
C GLY A 276 16.14 -31.46 5.98
N PHE A 277 17.00 -31.84 5.03
CA PHE A 277 18.24 -31.09 4.78
C PHE A 277 17.93 -29.72 4.20
N PHE A 278 18.59 -28.70 4.74
CA PHE A 278 18.59 -27.31 4.33
C PHE A 278 20.01 -26.77 4.21
N GLY A 279 20.30 -26.02 3.14
CA GLY A 279 21.57 -25.33 2.94
C GLY A 279 21.37 -24.03 2.19
N VAL A 280 22.06 -22.97 2.61
CA VAL A 280 21.99 -21.65 1.99
C VAL A 280 23.35 -20.95 2.04
N ILE A 281 23.66 -20.17 1.00
CA ILE A 281 24.90 -19.41 0.86
C ILE A 281 24.54 -17.96 0.54
N LYS A 282 25.20 -16.98 1.20
CA LYS A 282 25.00 -15.54 0.99
C LYS A 282 26.33 -14.79 1.05
N SER A 283 26.39 -13.62 0.43
CA SER A 283 27.56 -12.72 0.48
C SER A 283 27.71 -11.98 1.82
N ALA A 284 26.74 -12.09 2.72
CA ALA A 284 26.70 -11.41 4.02
C ALA A 284 26.50 -12.41 5.18
N PRO A 285 26.93 -12.08 6.41
CA PRO A 285 26.75 -12.94 7.58
C PRO A 285 25.30 -13.34 7.81
N PHE A 286 25.10 -14.57 8.28
CA PHE A 286 23.81 -15.05 8.73
C PHE A 286 23.61 -14.79 10.22
N ASP A 287 22.39 -14.40 10.59
CA ASP A 287 21.85 -14.76 11.90
C ASP A 287 21.18 -16.13 11.76
N ILE A 288 21.89 -17.18 12.20
CA ILE A 288 21.38 -18.55 12.11
C ILE A 288 20.05 -18.71 12.87
N LYS A 289 19.81 -17.90 13.92
CA LYS A 289 18.54 -17.94 14.64
C LYS A 289 17.40 -17.40 13.80
N ALA A 290 17.65 -16.36 13.01
CA ALA A 290 16.67 -15.82 12.06
C ALA A 290 16.38 -16.83 10.93
N VAL A 291 17.42 -17.50 10.41
CA VAL A 291 17.25 -18.55 9.38
C VAL A 291 16.46 -19.73 9.92
N LEU A 292 16.82 -20.26 11.09
CA LEU A 292 16.07 -21.34 11.74
C LEU A 292 14.64 -20.91 12.03
N SER A 293 14.43 -19.69 12.56
CA SER A 293 13.08 -19.15 12.81
C SER A 293 12.26 -19.08 11.54
N GLN A 294 12.86 -18.64 10.42
CA GLN A 294 12.21 -18.60 9.12
C GLN A 294 11.85 -20.00 8.62
N LEU A 295 12.76 -20.98 8.72
CA LEU A 295 12.50 -22.37 8.30
C LEU A 295 11.43 -23.06 9.16
N LEU A 296 11.33 -22.65 10.43
CA LEU A 296 10.28 -23.07 11.34
C LEU A 296 8.93 -22.41 11.01
N ILE A 297 8.94 -21.14 10.59
CA ILE A 297 7.74 -20.39 10.15
C ILE A 297 7.24 -20.90 8.78
N GLU A 298 8.13 -21.27 7.87
CA GLU A 298 7.82 -21.84 6.55
C GLU A 298 7.39 -23.33 6.61
N ASP A 299 7.19 -23.90 7.80
CA ASP A 299 6.77 -25.30 8.06
C ASP A 299 7.69 -26.39 7.47
N LYS A 300 8.90 -26.03 7.03
CA LYS A 300 9.86 -26.96 6.40
C LYS A 300 10.38 -28.06 7.34
N TYR A 301 10.24 -27.86 8.64
CA TYR A 301 10.65 -28.82 9.67
C TYR A 301 9.50 -29.61 10.31
N ARG A 302 8.26 -29.48 9.80
CA ARG A 302 7.03 -30.15 10.29
C ARG A 302 7.07 -30.34 11.81
N LEU A 303 7.38 -29.25 12.51
CA LEU A 303 7.37 -29.25 13.95
C LEU A 303 5.92 -29.10 14.37
N SER A 304 5.21 -30.23 14.44
CA SER A 304 4.20 -30.37 15.48
C SER A 304 4.90 -29.95 16.77
N MET A 305 4.36 -28.87 17.37
CA MET A 305 4.78 -28.25 18.64
C MET A 305 5.48 -29.25 19.57
N TYR A 306 6.52 -28.84 20.31
CA TYR A 306 6.60 -29.06 21.78
C TYR A 306 8.01 -29.08 22.41
N ARG A 307 7.98 -28.77 23.73
CA ARG A 307 8.78 -29.24 24.90
C ARG A 307 10.31 -29.09 24.91
N VAL A 308 10.81 -28.36 25.91
CA VAL A 308 12.22 -28.33 26.33
C VAL A 308 12.30 -28.52 27.84
N SER A 309 13.23 -29.35 28.32
CA SER A 309 13.30 -29.87 29.70
C SER A 309 14.27 -29.13 30.65
N GLY A 310 13.83 -28.90 31.90
CA GLY A 310 14.55 -28.82 33.21
C GLY A 310 15.72 -27.81 33.40
N ASP A 311 15.91 -27.07 34.50
CA ASP A 311 15.50 -27.27 35.91
C ASP A 311 15.74 -25.99 36.76
N SER A 312 15.12 -25.95 37.95
CA SER A 312 15.32 -25.10 39.15
C SER A 312 14.76 -23.65 39.25
N ASP A 313 13.83 -23.53 40.21
CA ASP A 313 13.41 -22.43 41.12
C ASP A 313 13.50 -20.95 40.71
N TYR A 314 12.48 -20.15 41.06
CA TYR A 314 12.59 -19.04 42.03
C TYR A 314 11.25 -18.30 42.19
N GLN A 315 10.93 -17.97 43.44
CA GLN A 315 9.72 -17.28 43.90
C GLN A 315 10.00 -15.81 44.22
N ASN A 316 9.12 -14.91 43.75
CA ASN A 316 8.51 -13.77 44.47
C ASN A 316 8.24 -12.52 43.60
N THR A 317 7.18 -11.80 43.97
CA THR A 317 6.41 -10.84 43.15
C THR A 317 7.08 -9.45 43.00
N GLU A 318 8.21 -9.22 43.65
CA GLU A 318 8.92 -7.92 43.64
C GLU A 318 9.93 -7.80 42.49
N GLY A 319 10.33 -8.91 41.85
CA GLY A 319 11.27 -8.91 40.71
C GLY A 319 10.67 -8.48 39.37
N VAL A 320 9.36 -8.66 39.17
CA VAL A 320 8.68 -8.41 37.88
C VAL A 320 8.63 -6.90 37.56
N THR A 321 8.51 -6.05 38.57
CA THR A 321 8.44 -4.59 38.39
C THR A 321 9.81 -3.97 38.07
N GLN A 322 10.91 -4.52 38.60
CA GLN A 322 12.27 -4.07 38.27
C GLN A 322 12.77 -4.60 36.90
N LEU A 323 12.27 -5.77 36.45
CA LEU A 323 12.59 -6.30 35.11
C LEU A 323 12.01 -5.40 34.00
N ILE A 324 10.79 -4.91 34.16
CA ILE A 324 10.10 -4.07 33.17
C ILE A 324 10.84 -2.73 32.92
N GLN A 325 11.50 -2.18 33.93
CA GLN A 325 12.22 -0.91 33.80
C GLN A 325 13.62 -1.04 33.19
N ASN A 326 14.26 -2.21 33.29
CA ASN A 326 15.60 -2.44 32.72
C ASN A 326 15.58 -3.09 31.32
N TYR A 327 14.47 -3.68 30.86
CA TYR A 327 14.39 -4.42 29.59
C TYR A 327 14.11 -3.58 28.32
N GLY A 328 14.19 -2.26 28.43
CA GLY A 328 14.13 -1.36 27.27
C GLY A 328 15.37 -1.41 26.35
N GLN A 329 16.45 -2.13 26.71
CA GLN A 329 17.71 -2.07 25.97
C GLN A 329 18.39 -3.40 25.57
N ASN A 330 17.97 -4.59 25.99
CA ASN A 330 18.57 -5.85 25.51
C ASN A 330 17.58 -7.03 25.53
N GLY A 331 17.52 -7.77 24.42
CA GLY A 331 17.21 -9.21 24.37
C GLY A 331 15.84 -9.70 24.89
N LEU A 332 14.79 -9.61 24.06
CA LEU A 332 13.47 -10.20 24.34
C LEU A 332 13.44 -11.75 24.28
N ALA A 333 14.53 -12.41 23.86
CA ALA A 333 14.54 -13.84 23.52
C ALA A 333 15.02 -14.78 24.66
N GLU A 334 15.72 -14.27 25.68
CA GLU A 334 16.33 -15.11 26.74
C GLU A 334 15.39 -15.44 27.91
N ASP A 335 14.26 -14.73 28.06
CA ASP A 335 13.28 -15.02 29.12
C ASP A 335 12.01 -15.72 28.60
N ILE A 336 11.77 -15.72 27.29
CA ILE A 336 10.71 -16.51 26.66
C ILE A 336 11.02 -18.02 26.77
N SER A 337 12.31 -18.39 26.79
CA SER A 337 12.76 -19.78 27.01
C SER A 337 12.51 -20.30 28.44
N LYS A 338 12.26 -19.41 29.41
CA LYS A 338 12.05 -19.78 30.82
C LYS A 338 10.60 -20.08 31.17
N VAL A 339 9.65 -19.76 30.29
CA VAL A 339 8.20 -19.98 30.49
C VAL A 339 7.72 -21.30 29.86
N SER A 340 8.53 -21.96 29.02
CA SER A 340 8.11 -23.04 28.11
C SER A 340 8.30 -24.49 28.58
N ALA A 341 8.51 -24.75 29.87
CA ALA A 341 8.63 -26.12 30.40
C ALA A 341 7.30 -26.89 30.44
N ASP A 342 6.18 -26.22 30.18
CA ASP A 342 4.85 -26.83 30.07
C ASP A 342 4.40 -26.71 28.60
N SER A 343 4.09 -27.83 27.97
CA SER A 343 3.66 -27.90 26.56
C SER A 343 2.41 -27.03 26.38
N TYR A 344 2.50 -25.82 25.81
CA TYR A 344 1.33 -24.96 25.55
C TYR A 344 0.85 -25.14 24.10
N GLN A 345 -0.40 -25.58 23.92
CA GLN A 345 -1.08 -25.55 22.63
C GLN A 345 -2.09 -24.38 22.63
N ASN A 346 -1.87 -23.33 21.83
CA ASN A 346 -2.88 -22.30 21.65
C ASN A 346 -3.95 -22.82 20.67
N ILE A 347 -5.21 -22.82 21.09
CA ILE A 347 -6.29 -23.48 20.37
C ILE A 347 -7.22 -22.49 19.66
N LEU A 348 -7.16 -21.23 20.08
CA LEU A 348 -7.85 -20.14 19.40
C LEU A 348 -6.80 -19.34 18.64
N ASP A 349 -6.43 -19.85 17.46
CA ASP A 349 -5.54 -19.15 16.56
C ASP A 349 -6.17 -17.81 16.19
N ASN A 350 -5.51 -16.74 16.65
CA ASN A 350 -5.78 -15.32 16.45
C ASN A 350 -6.64 -14.57 17.47
N GLY A 351 -7.36 -15.20 18.40
CA GLY A 351 -8.10 -14.50 19.47
C GLY A 351 -9.07 -13.38 19.02
N ASP A 352 -9.30 -13.27 17.72
CA ASP A 352 -10.38 -12.52 17.09
C ASP A 352 -11.28 -13.58 16.43
N PHE A 353 -12.57 -13.26 16.25
CA PHE A 353 -13.49 -14.18 15.58
C PHE A 353 -13.10 -14.26 14.08
N VAL A 354 -12.32 -15.27 13.69
CA VAL A 354 -12.01 -15.60 12.29
C VAL A 354 -12.95 -16.71 11.81
N SER A 355 -13.18 -16.79 10.50
CA SER A 355 -14.29 -17.46 9.77
C SER A 355 -14.65 -18.92 10.10
N SER A 356 -13.99 -19.57 11.05
CA SER A 356 -14.42 -20.83 11.69
C SER A 356 -14.88 -20.57 13.13
N ASP A 357 -15.91 -19.74 13.29
CA ASP A 357 -16.44 -19.26 14.59
C ASP A 357 -16.43 -20.39 15.64
N PRO A 358 -15.86 -20.19 16.84
CA PRO A 358 -16.14 -21.07 17.97
C PRO A 358 -17.66 -21.18 18.14
N VAL A 359 -18.17 -22.41 18.26
CA VAL A 359 -19.61 -22.67 18.30
C VAL A 359 -20.20 -21.96 19.52
N ARG A 360 -21.01 -20.94 19.28
CA ARG A 360 -21.74 -20.24 20.34
C ARG A 360 -22.87 -21.12 20.82
N ARG A 361 -22.99 -21.34 22.12
CA ARG A 361 -24.07 -22.16 22.69
C ARG A 361 -25.43 -21.45 22.71
N SER A 362 -25.45 -20.12 22.59
CA SER A 362 -26.66 -19.27 22.71
C SER A 362 -26.59 -17.99 21.86
N GLY A 363 -27.66 -17.19 21.88
CA GLY A 363 -27.95 -16.15 20.89
C GLY A 363 -27.04 -14.92 20.84
N SER A 364 -25.96 -14.79 21.61
CA SER A 364 -25.11 -13.58 21.55
C SER A 364 -24.55 -13.29 20.15
N ASN A 365 -24.49 -12.00 19.82
CA ASN A 365 -24.03 -11.53 18.52
C ASN A 365 -22.54 -11.19 18.58
N VAL A 366 -21.78 -11.65 17.58
CA VAL A 366 -20.47 -11.08 17.31
C VAL A 366 -20.71 -9.70 16.71
N VAL A 367 -20.18 -8.67 17.37
CA VAL A 367 -20.34 -7.28 16.97
C VAL A 367 -18.97 -6.68 16.68
N ASN A 368 -18.94 -5.65 15.84
CA ASN A 368 -17.77 -4.81 15.69
C ASN A 368 -17.61 -3.98 16.98
N LEU A 369 -16.42 -3.99 17.55
CA LEU A 369 -16.09 -3.25 18.77
C LEU A 369 -15.61 -1.86 18.39
N ASP A 370 -16.41 -0.85 18.73
CA ASP A 370 -16.03 0.56 18.65
C ASP A 370 -15.51 1.06 20.00
N ILE A 371 -14.53 0.33 20.55
CA ILE A 371 -13.94 0.61 21.87
C ILE A 371 -12.45 0.86 21.66
N ASP A 372 -12.01 2.10 21.88
CA ASP A 372 -10.64 2.55 21.57
C ASP A 372 -9.55 1.67 22.20
N GLU A 373 -9.79 1.18 23.42
CA GLU A 373 -8.85 0.32 24.12
C GLU A 373 -8.67 -1.06 23.43
N PHE A 374 -9.76 -1.64 22.94
CA PHE A 374 -9.72 -2.87 22.17
C PHE A 374 -9.04 -2.65 20.81
N LYS A 375 -9.35 -1.53 20.15
CA LYS A 375 -8.69 -1.13 18.88
C LYS A 375 -7.18 -0.92 19.04
N GLN A 376 -6.74 -0.34 20.16
CA GLN A 376 -5.31 -0.16 20.47
C GLN A 376 -4.57 -1.49 20.67
N LYS A 377 -5.30 -2.53 21.09
CA LYS A 377 -4.80 -3.91 21.24
C LYS A 377 -4.98 -4.76 19.97
N GLY A 378 -5.57 -4.20 18.91
CA GLY A 378 -5.82 -4.89 17.65
C GLY A 378 -7.05 -5.80 17.66
N LEU A 379 -7.99 -5.58 18.59
CA LEU A 379 -9.22 -6.33 18.74
C LEU A 379 -10.38 -5.52 18.16
N TYR A 380 -11.06 -6.05 17.13
CA TYR A 380 -12.11 -5.32 16.42
C TYR A 380 -13.46 -6.02 16.45
N ARG A 381 -13.51 -7.30 16.84
CA ARG A 381 -14.75 -8.04 17.00
C ARG A 381 -14.82 -8.65 18.38
N GLY A 382 -16.03 -8.72 18.92
CA GLY A 382 -16.27 -9.25 20.25
C GLY A 382 -17.69 -9.75 20.40
N LEU A 383 -17.94 -10.49 21.47
CA LEU A 383 -19.28 -10.92 21.84
C LEU A 383 -19.92 -9.88 22.73
N ASN A 384 -21.09 -9.40 22.33
CA ASN A 384 -21.99 -8.68 23.20
C ASN A 384 -22.81 -9.70 24.01
N LEU A 385 -22.59 -9.76 25.32
CA LEU A 385 -23.27 -10.71 26.20
C LEU A 385 -24.68 -10.21 26.53
N ARG A 386 -25.70 -11.04 26.25
CA ARG A 386 -27.10 -10.71 26.51
C ARG A 386 -27.45 -10.79 28.00
N VAL A 387 -28.27 -9.85 28.48
CA VAL A 387 -28.96 -9.97 29.77
C VAL A 387 -29.77 -11.28 29.78
N GLY A 388 -29.57 -12.13 30.79
CA GLY A 388 -30.34 -13.37 30.94
C GLY A 388 -29.70 -14.65 30.35
N GLY A 389 -28.65 -14.54 29.53
CA GLY A 389 -28.10 -15.65 28.74
C GLY A 389 -26.95 -16.42 29.39
N ASN A 390 -26.83 -17.71 29.06
CA ASN A 390 -25.68 -18.56 29.39
C ASN A 390 -24.72 -18.60 28.19
N GLU A 391 -23.85 -17.60 28.08
CA GLU A 391 -23.07 -17.33 26.87
C GLU A 391 -21.65 -17.90 26.97
N PHE A 392 -21.31 -18.80 26.06
CA PHE A 392 -20.02 -19.48 26.01
C PHE A 392 -19.42 -19.47 24.60
N VAL A 393 -18.12 -19.26 24.54
CA VAL A 393 -17.25 -19.53 23.39
C VAL A 393 -16.77 -20.96 23.51
N ILE A 394 -17.14 -21.83 22.57
CA ILE A 394 -16.77 -23.24 22.59
C ILE A 394 -15.71 -23.49 21.51
N THR A 395 -14.63 -24.18 21.88
CA THR A 395 -13.61 -24.61 20.93
C THR A 395 -14.19 -25.57 19.87
N PRO A 396 -13.50 -25.76 18.74
CA PRO A 396 -13.64 -26.96 17.93
C PRO A 396 -13.45 -28.24 18.74
N GLU A 397 -13.72 -29.40 18.14
CA GLU A 397 -13.38 -30.69 18.75
C GLU A 397 -11.87 -30.85 18.87
N LEU A 398 -11.42 -31.20 20.06
CA LEU A 398 -10.04 -31.34 20.46
C LEU A 398 -9.81 -32.79 20.88
N GLU A 399 -8.77 -33.40 20.31
CA GLU A 399 -8.39 -34.76 20.64
C GLU A 399 -7.59 -34.80 21.96
N ASN A 400 -7.74 -35.89 22.71
CA ASN A 400 -6.93 -36.17 23.91
C ASN A 400 -6.97 -35.09 25.00
N LEU A 401 -8.14 -34.48 25.24
CA LEU A 401 -8.32 -33.51 26.31
C LEU A 401 -8.26 -34.12 27.70
N ASN A 402 -8.46 -35.43 27.84
CA ASN A 402 -8.48 -36.07 29.14
C ASN A 402 -7.20 -35.76 29.92
N GLU A 403 -7.38 -35.37 31.18
CA GLU A 403 -6.31 -34.98 32.11
C GLU A 403 -5.47 -33.75 31.74
N LYS A 404 -5.77 -33.03 30.66
CA LYS A 404 -5.03 -31.82 30.29
C LYS A 404 -5.36 -30.68 31.25
N TYR A 405 -4.34 -29.92 31.63
CA TYR A 405 -4.49 -28.62 32.25
C TYR A 405 -4.80 -27.58 31.18
N VAL A 406 -5.67 -26.65 31.55
CA VAL A 406 -6.17 -25.61 30.67
C VAL A 406 -5.86 -24.27 31.30
N PHE A 407 -5.47 -23.30 30.49
CA PHE A 407 -5.44 -21.89 30.83
C PHE A 407 -6.24 -21.11 29.79
N SER A 408 -7.03 -20.15 30.23
CA SER A 408 -7.70 -19.24 29.31
C SER A 408 -7.59 -17.81 29.80
N ALA A 409 -7.53 -16.88 28.85
CA ALA A 409 -7.65 -15.46 29.13
C ALA A 409 -8.55 -14.77 28.11
N PHE A 410 -9.27 -13.73 28.50
CA PHE A 410 -10.01 -12.86 27.59
C PHE A 410 -10.27 -11.51 28.23
N TYR A 411 -10.41 -10.47 27.41
CA TYR A 411 -10.80 -9.15 27.87
C TYR A 411 -12.31 -9.07 28.02
N ILE A 412 -12.76 -8.41 29.08
CA ILE A 412 -14.15 -8.05 29.33
C ILE A 412 -14.24 -6.53 29.49
N HIS A 413 -15.15 -5.90 28.78
CA HIS A 413 -15.42 -4.48 28.84
C HIS A 413 -16.86 -4.23 29.26
N SER A 414 -17.08 -3.28 30.17
CA SER A 414 -18.38 -2.79 30.59
C SER A 414 -18.36 -1.26 30.55
N SER A 415 -19.26 -0.66 29.77
CA SER A 415 -19.35 0.81 29.73
C SER A 415 -19.79 1.42 31.07
N SER A 416 -20.59 0.67 31.84
CA SER A 416 -21.03 1.04 33.20
C SER A 416 -19.96 0.78 34.25
N GLY A 417 -18.89 0.06 33.92
CA GLY A 417 -17.85 -0.36 34.87
C GLY A 417 -18.34 -1.43 35.86
N GLU A 418 -19.56 -1.95 35.66
CA GLU A 418 -20.10 -3.05 36.45
C GLU A 418 -19.64 -4.39 35.87
N PHE A 419 -18.87 -5.12 36.67
CA PHE A 419 -18.37 -6.43 36.30
C PHE A 419 -19.01 -7.53 37.15
N PRO A 420 -19.13 -8.74 36.60
CA PRO A 420 -19.64 -9.86 37.37
C PRO A 420 -18.75 -10.22 38.56
N THR A 421 -19.35 -10.49 39.72
CA THR A 421 -18.61 -10.64 40.98
C THR A 421 -18.05 -12.04 41.25
N SER A 422 -18.46 -13.12 40.56
CA SER A 422 -17.93 -14.46 40.86
C SER A 422 -18.09 -15.62 39.84
N ASN A 423 -18.74 -15.47 38.67
CA ASN A 423 -19.24 -16.64 37.92
C ASN A 423 -18.86 -16.74 36.43
N THR A 424 -17.75 -16.13 35.98
CA THR A 424 -17.17 -16.58 34.69
C THR A 424 -16.58 -17.95 34.91
N THR A 425 -16.76 -18.89 33.99
CA THR A 425 -16.35 -20.29 34.18
C THR A 425 -15.65 -20.82 32.95
N LEU A 426 -14.63 -21.64 33.19
CA LEU A 426 -14.01 -22.48 32.19
C LEU A 426 -14.54 -23.90 32.40
N GLN A 427 -15.16 -24.45 31.37
CA GLN A 427 -15.90 -25.72 31.46
C GLN A 427 -15.46 -26.66 30.35
N SER A 428 -15.47 -27.96 30.63
CA SER A 428 -15.33 -29.02 29.64
C SER A 428 -16.71 -29.42 29.11
N ASP A 429 -16.85 -29.57 27.80
CA ASP A 429 -18.07 -30.06 27.15
C ASP A 429 -17.85 -31.51 26.67
N ALA A 430 -18.58 -32.43 27.30
CA ALA A 430 -18.67 -33.83 26.90
C ALA A 430 -20.11 -34.09 26.43
N ASN A 431 -20.30 -34.26 25.11
CA ASN A 431 -21.60 -34.55 24.49
C ASN A 431 -22.73 -33.55 24.82
N GLY A 432 -22.41 -32.26 24.90
CA GLY A 432 -23.36 -31.17 25.17
C GLY A 432 -23.59 -30.90 26.65
N SER A 433 -22.96 -31.64 27.57
CA SER A 433 -23.02 -31.37 29.01
C SER A 433 -21.76 -30.62 29.47
N LEU A 434 -21.95 -29.43 30.04
CA LEU A 434 -20.86 -28.62 30.56
C LEU A 434 -20.53 -29.00 32.00
N THR A 435 -19.26 -29.28 32.25
CA THR A 435 -18.73 -29.62 33.57
C THR A 435 -17.59 -28.67 33.93
N ILE A 436 -17.54 -28.20 35.18
CA ILE A 436 -16.44 -27.35 35.65
C ILE A 436 -15.17 -28.20 35.72
N LEU A 437 -14.04 -27.62 35.30
CA LEU A 437 -12.74 -28.28 35.37
C LEU A 437 -12.36 -28.64 36.82
N GLU A 438 -11.66 -29.76 37.00
CA GLU A 438 -11.07 -30.13 38.28
C GLU A 438 -10.02 -29.10 38.71
N GLY A 439 -10.03 -28.70 39.98
CA GLY A 439 -9.08 -27.70 40.49
C GLY A 439 -9.25 -26.31 39.86
N TYR A 440 -10.44 -26.00 39.32
CA TYR A 440 -10.72 -24.73 38.66
C TYR A 440 -10.39 -23.51 39.54
N GLN A 441 -9.67 -22.56 38.95
CA GLN A 441 -9.33 -21.27 39.55
C GLN A 441 -9.58 -20.16 38.53
N TYR A 442 -9.85 -18.95 39.03
CA TYR A 442 -9.88 -17.75 38.20
C TYR A 442 -9.20 -16.57 38.90
N LYS A 443 -8.73 -15.62 38.10
CA LYS A 443 -8.15 -14.35 38.54
C LYS A 443 -8.59 -13.25 37.59
N THR A 444 -8.72 -12.04 38.10
CA THR A 444 -9.01 -10.85 37.29
C THR A 444 -7.87 -9.85 37.43
N ILE A 445 -7.59 -9.13 36.35
CA ILE A 445 -6.63 -8.03 36.33
C ILE A 445 -7.36 -6.81 35.80
N ASP A 446 -7.40 -5.74 36.59
CA ASP A 446 -7.97 -4.47 36.15
C ASP A 446 -7.02 -3.86 35.11
N VAL A 447 -7.53 -3.67 33.88
CA VAL A 447 -6.80 -2.95 32.84
C VAL A 447 -7.09 -1.45 33.00
N ASN A 448 -8.37 -1.11 33.21
CA ASN A 448 -8.83 0.18 33.70
C ASN A 448 -10.21 0.04 34.37
N ALA A 449 -10.89 1.16 34.63
CA ALA A 449 -12.20 1.18 35.29
C ALA A 449 -13.32 0.47 34.52
N GLN A 450 -13.21 0.35 33.20
CA GLN A 450 -14.21 -0.20 32.28
C GLN A 450 -13.76 -1.48 31.57
N THR A 451 -12.50 -1.91 31.76
CA THR A 451 -11.96 -3.12 31.14
C THR A 451 -11.17 -3.96 32.13
N LYS A 452 -11.46 -5.27 32.16
CA LYS A 452 -10.68 -6.27 32.91
C LYS A 452 -10.15 -7.36 31.98
N LEU A 453 -9.04 -7.97 32.37
CA LEU A 453 -8.56 -9.22 31.81
C LEU A 453 -8.96 -10.36 32.74
N MET A 454 -9.75 -11.30 32.23
CA MET A 454 -10.19 -12.49 32.95
C MET A 454 -9.21 -13.61 32.68
N LEU A 455 -8.76 -14.31 33.72
CA LEU A 455 -7.85 -15.45 33.63
C LEU A 455 -8.49 -16.66 34.28
N HIS A 456 -8.35 -17.83 33.67
CA HIS A 456 -8.90 -19.10 34.12
C HIS A 456 -7.87 -20.21 34.04
N THR A 457 -7.91 -21.16 34.97
CA THR A 457 -7.18 -22.42 34.85
C THR A 457 -7.93 -23.59 35.50
N GLY A 458 -7.63 -24.82 35.11
CA GLY A 458 -8.18 -26.05 35.69
C GLY A 458 -7.70 -27.28 34.92
N LYS A 459 -8.08 -28.48 35.35
CA LYS A 459 -7.77 -29.77 34.71
C LYS A 459 -9.04 -30.40 34.14
N VAL A 460 -8.97 -30.94 32.93
CA VAL A 460 -10.07 -31.73 32.34
C VAL A 460 -10.16 -33.07 33.06
N ASN A 461 -11.37 -33.41 33.55
CA ASN A 461 -11.62 -34.58 34.40
C ASN A 461 -12.57 -35.60 33.78
N SER A 462 -12.71 -35.58 32.45
CA SER A 462 -13.63 -36.47 31.73
C SER A 462 -12.97 -37.01 30.47
N GLU A 463 -12.94 -38.34 30.38
CA GLU A 463 -12.41 -39.10 29.23
C GLU A 463 -13.17 -38.84 27.93
N ASN A 464 -14.42 -38.36 28.02
CA ASN A 464 -15.29 -38.08 26.87
C ASN A 464 -15.29 -36.60 26.47
N THR A 465 -14.46 -35.77 27.10
CA THR A 465 -14.42 -34.34 26.76
C THR A 465 -13.72 -34.15 25.43
N VAL A 466 -14.41 -33.48 24.51
CA VAL A 466 -13.87 -33.12 23.20
C VAL A 466 -13.90 -31.62 22.96
N LYS A 467 -14.51 -30.81 23.84
CA LYS A 467 -14.60 -29.35 23.67
C LYS A 467 -14.34 -28.63 24.99
N LEU A 468 -13.85 -27.40 24.89
CA LEU A 468 -13.73 -26.48 26.02
C LEU A 468 -14.62 -25.27 25.79
N ALA A 469 -15.28 -24.81 26.84
CA ALA A 469 -16.17 -23.67 26.83
C ALA A 469 -15.64 -22.60 27.78
N ILE A 470 -15.39 -21.41 27.24
CA ILE A 470 -14.97 -20.23 27.98
C ILE A 470 -16.12 -19.25 27.95
N GLY A 471 -16.62 -18.84 29.11
CA GLY A 471 -17.70 -17.88 29.12
C GLY A 471 -18.28 -17.65 30.48
N SER A 472 -19.55 -17.31 30.47
CA SER A 472 -20.23 -16.80 31.65
C SER A 472 -21.63 -17.37 31.72
N SER A 473 -21.99 -17.87 32.90
CA SER A 473 -23.39 -18.17 33.26
C SER A 473 -24.13 -16.92 33.77
N LEU A 474 -23.49 -15.74 33.72
CA LEU A 474 -24.05 -14.53 34.29
C LEU A 474 -25.09 -13.91 33.38
N GLN A 475 -26.11 -13.38 34.04
CA GLN A 475 -27.00 -12.37 33.48
C GLN A 475 -26.35 -11.00 33.76
N PRO A 476 -25.64 -10.37 32.79
CA PRO A 476 -25.22 -9.00 32.99
C PRO A 476 -26.46 -8.14 33.28
N VAL A 477 -26.32 -7.15 34.16
CA VAL A 477 -27.44 -6.27 34.54
C VAL A 477 -27.85 -5.38 33.36
N ASN A 478 -26.89 -5.10 32.46
CA ASN A 478 -27.03 -4.23 31.29
C ASN A 478 -26.48 -4.94 30.02
N ASN A 479 -26.96 -4.56 28.83
CA ASN A 479 -26.48 -5.07 27.53
C ASN A 479 -25.18 -4.40 27.04
N ASP A 480 -24.31 -4.00 27.97
CA ASP A 480 -23.09 -3.23 27.70
C ASP A 480 -21.81 -4.00 27.97
N LEU A 481 -21.92 -5.32 28.14
CA LEU A 481 -20.82 -6.20 28.45
C LEU A 481 -20.27 -6.86 27.18
N TYR A 482 -19.04 -6.54 26.84
CA TYR A 482 -18.36 -7.03 25.64
C TYR A 482 -17.17 -7.91 26.03
N THR A 483 -16.95 -8.99 25.29
CA THR A 483 -15.77 -9.85 25.49
C THR A 483 -15.02 -10.06 24.18
N SER A 484 -13.68 -10.04 24.25
CA SER A 484 -12.81 -10.18 23.07
C SER A 484 -11.42 -10.66 23.48
N GLY A 485 -10.56 -10.98 22.50
CA GLY A 485 -9.17 -11.36 22.75
C GLY A 485 -9.04 -12.70 23.47
N TYR A 486 -9.84 -13.68 23.07
CA TYR A 486 -9.84 -15.02 23.69
C TYR A 486 -8.51 -15.73 23.43
N TYR A 487 -7.90 -16.19 24.50
CA TYR A 487 -6.68 -16.98 24.53
C TYR A 487 -6.98 -18.28 25.28
N LEU A 488 -6.53 -19.41 24.73
CA LEU A 488 -6.75 -20.71 25.33
C LEU A 488 -5.50 -21.55 25.11
N ALA A 489 -4.92 -22.04 26.20
CA ALA A 489 -3.74 -22.88 26.18
C ALA A 489 -4.00 -24.20 26.90
N LEU A 490 -3.62 -25.32 26.29
CA LEU A 490 -3.58 -26.64 26.94
C LEU A 490 -2.17 -27.00 27.39
N SER A 491 -2.06 -27.79 28.45
CA SER A 491 -0.81 -28.42 28.86
C SER A 491 -1.00 -29.76 29.56
N ASP A 492 0.06 -30.56 29.60
CA ASP A 492 0.12 -31.78 30.41
C ASP A 492 0.42 -31.49 31.89
N ASN A 493 0.89 -30.28 32.19
CA ASN A 493 1.29 -29.84 33.52
C ASN A 493 0.44 -28.65 33.98
N PRO A 494 0.30 -28.41 35.30
CA PRO A 494 -0.44 -27.27 35.84
C PRO A 494 0.05 -25.93 35.29
N ILE A 495 -0.89 -25.12 34.78
CA ILE A 495 -0.59 -23.78 34.26
C ILE A 495 -0.89 -22.74 35.34
N SER A 496 0.16 -22.11 35.89
CA SER A 496 -0.03 -20.96 36.79
C SER A 496 -0.52 -19.72 36.03
N PHE A 497 -1.24 -18.82 36.71
CA PHE A 497 -1.69 -17.55 36.12
C PHE A 497 -0.54 -16.69 35.56
N ASP A 498 0.61 -16.67 36.23
CA ASP A 498 1.74 -15.83 35.81
C ASP A 498 2.35 -16.33 34.50
N LYS A 499 2.50 -17.67 34.34
CA LYS A 499 2.95 -18.28 33.08
C LYS A 499 1.97 -18.00 31.93
N GLY A 500 0.67 -18.18 32.18
CA GLY A 500 -0.35 -17.93 31.17
C GLY A 500 -0.42 -16.45 30.74
N LEU A 501 -0.23 -15.52 31.68
CA LEU A 501 -0.25 -14.08 31.41
C LEU A 501 0.90 -13.63 30.49
N ILE A 502 2.09 -14.22 30.62
CA ILE A 502 3.22 -13.94 29.71
C ILE A 502 2.89 -14.37 28.27
N GLY A 503 2.18 -15.50 28.09
CA GLY A 503 1.68 -15.94 26.79
C GLY A 503 0.75 -14.92 26.14
N VAL A 504 -0.20 -14.37 26.92
CA VAL A 504 -1.15 -13.34 26.46
C VAL A 504 -0.43 -12.06 26.02
N TYR A 505 0.52 -11.57 26.82
CA TYR A 505 1.26 -10.34 26.51
C TYR A 505 2.10 -10.46 25.23
N THR A 506 2.72 -11.63 25.03
CA THR A 506 3.53 -11.92 23.84
C THR A 506 2.68 -11.91 22.56
N ALA A 507 1.48 -12.52 22.61
CA ALA A 507 0.54 -12.51 21.50
C ALA A 507 0.11 -11.08 21.12
N ASP A 508 -0.21 -10.23 22.11
CA ASP A 508 -0.60 -8.83 21.88
C ASP A 508 0.54 -8.01 21.22
N LYS A 509 1.79 -8.24 21.62
CA LYS A 509 2.95 -7.52 21.05
C LYS A 509 3.18 -7.89 19.58
N CYS A 510 3.09 -9.18 19.23
CA CYS A 510 3.21 -9.66 17.85
C CYS A 510 2.13 -9.06 16.94
N ARG A 511 0.87 -9.01 17.39
CA ARG A 511 -0.24 -8.36 16.66
C ARG A 511 0.07 -6.90 16.34
N LYS A 512 0.56 -6.15 17.32
CA LYS A 512 0.93 -4.74 17.16
C LYS A 512 2.06 -4.55 16.16
N GLN A 513 3.05 -5.44 16.16
CA GLN A 513 4.21 -5.37 15.27
C GLN A 513 3.89 -5.75 13.81
N ILE A 514 3.09 -6.80 13.58
CA ILE A 514 2.60 -7.19 12.24
C ILE A 514 1.81 -6.03 11.62
N ARG A 515 0.92 -5.40 12.39
CA ARG A 515 0.17 -4.23 11.93
C ARG A 515 1.10 -3.06 11.60
N ASN A 516 2.06 -2.73 12.45
CA ASN A 516 2.99 -1.63 12.18
C ASN A 516 3.80 -1.87 10.90
N ASN A 517 4.17 -3.11 10.62
CA ASN A 517 4.85 -3.49 9.37
C ASN A 517 3.92 -3.36 8.14
N LEU A 518 2.65 -3.74 8.26
CA LEU A 518 1.63 -3.56 7.20
C LEU A 518 1.34 -2.06 6.96
N LEU A 519 1.29 -1.26 8.02
CA LEU A 519 1.04 0.19 7.96
C LEU A 519 2.23 0.98 7.40
N SER A 520 3.46 0.51 7.61
CA SER A 520 4.68 1.12 7.06
C SER A 520 4.84 0.91 5.54
N LYS A 521 4.06 0.00 4.94
CA LYS A 521 4.04 -0.25 3.48
C LYS A 521 2.72 0.17 2.82
N SER A 522 1.74 0.63 3.59
CA SER A 522 0.44 1.05 3.06
C SER A 522 0.42 2.52 2.69
N SER A 523 -0.37 2.86 1.67
CA SER A 523 -0.65 4.26 1.35
C SER A 523 -1.45 4.90 2.49
N ASN A 524 -1.03 6.10 2.90
CA ASN A 524 -1.57 6.78 4.07
C ASN A 524 -1.99 8.20 3.70
N PHE A 525 -3.00 8.71 4.37
CA PHE A 525 -3.51 10.06 4.20
C PHE A 525 -3.66 10.72 5.56
N VAL A 526 -3.21 11.96 5.71
CA VAL A 526 -3.44 12.74 6.93
C VAL A 526 -4.24 13.98 6.55
N LEU A 527 -5.44 14.06 7.13
CA LEU A 527 -6.35 15.20 6.99
C LEU A 527 -6.19 16.14 8.18
N ASN A 528 -5.73 17.36 7.92
CA ASN A 528 -5.51 18.38 8.94
C ASN A 528 -6.59 19.48 8.91
N GLY A 529 -6.49 20.40 9.88
CA GLY A 529 -7.47 21.44 10.16
C GLY A 529 -7.47 22.61 9.16
N GLU A 530 -8.18 23.68 9.54
CA GLU A 530 -8.17 24.93 8.78
C GLU A 530 -6.78 25.57 8.78
N ASN A 531 -6.36 26.05 7.61
CA ASN A 531 -5.06 26.64 7.33
C ASN A 531 -3.84 25.72 7.56
N GLU A 532 -4.07 24.41 7.71
CA GLU A 532 -3.02 23.42 7.88
C GLU A 532 -2.83 22.57 6.63
N ASP A 533 -1.61 22.09 6.44
CA ASP A 533 -1.26 21.23 5.31
C ASP A 533 -1.67 19.80 5.60
N SER A 534 -2.52 19.25 4.74
CA SER A 534 -2.82 17.82 4.69
C SER A 534 -1.81 17.13 3.76
N TYR A 535 -1.63 15.81 3.88
CA TYR A 535 -0.74 15.11 2.96
C TYR A 535 -1.16 13.69 2.65
N ILE A 536 -0.80 13.25 1.44
CA ILE A 536 -0.97 11.90 0.93
C ILE A 536 0.43 11.27 0.86
N LEU A 537 0.56 10.03 1.33
CA LEU A 537 1.72 9.17 1.17
C LEU A 537 1.32 7.99 0.27
N GLY A 538 1.86 7.99 -0.95
CA GLY A 538 1.76 6.86 -1.88
C GLY A 538 3.07 6.08 -1.95
N VAL A 539 3.02 4.87 -2.51
CA VAL A 539 4.16 3.96 -2.66
C VAL A 539 4.30 3.56 -4.13
N GLN A 540 5.50 3.72 -4.68
CA GLN A 540 5.87 3.34 -6.04
C GLN A 540 7.10 2.43 -6.01
N GLY A 541 6.87 1.11 -6.03
CA GLY A 541 7.95 0.15 -5.83
C GLY A 541 8.57 0.33 -4.44
N THR A 542 9.85 0.71 -4.38
CA THR A 542 10.57 1.01 -3.14
C THR A 542 10.51 2.49 -2.74
N ASP A 543 9.99 3.36 -3.62
CA ASP A 543 9.92 4.79 -3.38
C ASP A 543 8.61 5.18 -2.67
N THR A 544 8.70 6.14 -1.75
CA THR A 544 7.55 6.77 -1.09
C THR A 544 7.34 8.17 -1.63
N ILE A 545 6.14 8.45 -2.14
CA ILE A 545 5.73 9.75 -2.68
C ILE A 545 4.88 10.47 -1.65
N LYS A 546 5.29 11.68 -1.24
CA LYS A 546 4.47 12.55 -0.38
C LYS A 546 3.93 13.73 -1.18
N ARG A 547 2.61 13.88 -1.22
CA ARG A 547 1.90 15.02 -1.82
C ARG A 547 1.35 15.89 -0.69
N VAL A 548 1.76 17.15 -0.62
CA VAL A 548 1.32 18.10 0.41
C VAL A 548 0.33 19.09 -0.20
N VAL A 549 -0.83 19.21 0.42
CA VAL A 549 -1.97 19.98 -0.09
C VAL A 549 -2.62 20.80 1.02
N ARG A 550 -3.27 21.90 0.67
CA ARG A 550 -4.05 22.73 1.59
C ARG A 550 -5.52 22.78 1.14
N PRO A 551 -6.37 21.87 1.65
CA PRO A 551 -7.76 21.78 1.23
C PRO A 551 -8.67 22.83 1.90
N PHE A 552 -8.35 23.23 3.13
CA PHE A 552 -9.13 24.20 3.92
C PHE A 552 -8.27 25.42 4.22
N PRO A 553 -8.03 26.33 3.27
CA PRO A 553 -7.29 27.55 3.56
C PRO A 553 -8.04 28.45 4.54
N ARG A 554 -7.32 29.40 5.15
CA ARG A 554 -7.85 30.34 6.14
C ARG A 554 -9.08 31.07 5.58
N LYS A 555 -10.06 31.32 6.45
CA LYS A 555 -11.19 32.23 6.22
C LYS A 555 -10.84 33.60 6.78
N ASP A 556 -9.92 34.33 6.15
CA ASP A 556 -9.84 35.76 6.41
C ASP A 556 -10.42 36.53 5.21
N MET A 557 -11.20 37.56 5.51
CA MET A 557 -12.15 38.10 4.54
C MET A 557 -11.53 38.91 3.42
N ILE A 558 -10.26 39.32 3.54
CA ILE A 558 -9.67 40.36 2.69
C ILE A 558 -8.24 40.01 2.27
N ASN A 559 -7.53 39.15 3.02
CA ASN A 559 -6.12 38.90 2.80
C ASN A 559 -5.87 37.51 2.19
N GLU A 560 -6.68 36.52 2.53
CA GLU A 560 -6.46 35.12 2.19
C GLU A 560 -7.80 34.37 2.17
N PHE A 561 -8.39 34.23 0.99
CA PHE A 561 -9.38 33.19 0.73
C PHE A 561 -8.94 32.44 -0.51
N LYS A 562 -8.56 31.17 -0.33
CA LYS A 562 -8.06 30.30 -1.40
C LYS A 562 -9.04 29.15 -1.60
N VAL A 563 -8.98 28.51 -2.76
CA VAL A 563 -9.57 27.19 -2.98
C VAL A 563 -8.56 26.11 -2.56
N PHE A 564 -8.80 24.84 -2.86
CA PHE A 564 -7.77 23.80 -2.71
C PHE A 564 -6.44 24.24 -3.35
N ASN A 565 -5.30 23.89 -2.75
CA ASN A 565 -4.00 24.19 -3.33
C ASN A 565 -2.97 23.08 -3.07
N PHE A 566 -1.97 22.97 -3.96
CA PHE A 566 -0.79 22.14 -3.74
C PHE A 566 0.29 22.99 -3.07
N ASN A 567 1.05 22.39 -2.15
CA ASN A 567 2.11 23.09 -1.42
C ASN A 567 3.50 22.45 -1.62
N GLY A 568 3.55 21.13 -1.86
CA GLY A 568 4.82 20.45 -2.08
C GLY A 568 4.71 18.99 -2.47
N ASP A 569 5.75 18.51 -3.13
CA ASP A 569 5.90 17.17 -3.68
C ASP A 569 7.27 16.62 -3.24
N TYR A 570 7.28 15.42 -2.67
CA TYR A 570 8.50 14.79 -2.15
C TYR A 570 8.58 13.32 -2.56
N ILE A 571 9.80 12.83 -2.69
CA ILE A 571 10.12 11.42 -2.91
C ILE A 571 11.17 10.98 -1.90
N ASN A 572 10.88 9.91 -1.14
CA ASN A 572 11.75 9.42 -0.05
C ASN A 572 12.19 10.51 0.93
N GLY A 573 11.29 11.47 1.21
CA GLY A 573 11.56 12.63 2.06
C GLY A 573 12.37 13.76 1.39
N GLN A 574 12.89 13.57 0.18
CA GLN A 574 13.58 14.61 -0.59
C GLN A 574 12.56 15.47 -1.34
N VAL A 575 12.79 16.79 -1.35
CA VAL A 575 11.94 17.73 -2.07
C VAL A 575 12.11 17.55 -3.58
N VAL A 576 11.00 17.43 -4.30
CA VAL A 576 10.98 17.46 -5.78
C VAL A 576 10.54 18.85 -6.26
N LYS A 577 9.45 19.36 -5.69
CA LYS A 577 8.84 20.64 -6.05
C LYS A 577 8.10 21.22 -4.86
N THR A 578 8.12 22.55 -4.71
CA THR A 578 7.30 23.27 -3.74
C THR A 578 6.60 24.45 -4.40
N GLY A 579 5.59 25.02 -3.73
CA GLY A 579 4.97 26.26 -4.19
C GLY A 579 3.57 26.41 -3.63
N SER A 580 3.22 27.61 -3.18
CA SER A 580 1.92 27.92 -2.58
C SER A 580 0.95 28.61 -3.54
N ASP A 581 1.31 28.74 -4.82
CA ASP A 581 0.47 29.31 -5.87
C ASP A 581 0.47 28.38 -7.08
N ASP A 582 -0.20 27.24 -6.92
CA ASP A 582 -0.01 26.09 -7.78
C ASP A 582 -1.33 25.51 -8.30
N VAL A 583 -2.45 26.26 -8.23
CA VAL A 583 -3.74 25.94 -8.88
C VAL A 583 -4.15 27.08 -9.81
N ALA A 584 -4.54 26.77 -11.05
CA ALA A 584 -4.64 27.78 -12.09
C ALA A 584 -5.85 28.71 -11.90
N PRO A 585 -5.68 30.02 -12.10
CA PRO A 585 -6.80 30.94 -12.25
C PRO A 585 -7.41 30.83 -13.66
N HIS A 586 -8.45 31.62 -13.91
CA HIS A 586 -9.03 31.85 -15.24
C HIS A 586 -8.80 33.29 -15.67
N ARG A 587 -8.56 33.53 -16.97
CA ARG A 587 -8.55 34.90 -17.51
C ARG A 587 -9.87 35.22 -18.16
N VAL A 588 -10.75 35.78 -17.34
CA VAL A 588 -12.14 36.08 -17.65
C VAL A 588 -12.55 37.37 -16.98
N LEU A 589 -13.65 37.98 -17.40
CA LEU A 589 -14.19 39.22 -16.80
C LEU A 589 -13.14 40.36 -16.83
N GLY A 590 -12.36 40.43 -17.91
CA GLY A 590 -11.30 41.41 -18.11
C GLY A 590 -10.10 41.29 -17.16
N THR A 591 -9.95 40.18 -16.42
CA THR A 591 -8.86 40.00 -15.45
C THR A 591 -8.49 38.54 -15.18
N THR A 592 -7.55 38.29 -14.27
CA THR A 592 -7.23 36.96 -13.75
C THR A 592 -7.95 36.75 -12.42
N VAL A 593 -8.84 35.76 -12.34
CA VAL A 593 -9.70 35.53 -11.17
C VAL A 593 -9.89 34.03 -10.90
N GLY A 594 -10.19 33.67 -9.66
CA GLY A 594 -10.31 32.28 -9.22
C GLY A 594 -8.97 31.73 -8.72
N ALA A 595 -9.00 30.50 -8.20
CA ALA A 595 -7.87 29.92 -7.47
C ALA A 595 -7.32 30.83 -6.36
N ASN A 596 -6.12 31.37 -6.54
CA ASN A 596 -5.46 32.31 -5.61
C ASN A 596 -5.58 33.78 -6.02
N HIS A 597 -6.40 34.10 -7.02
CA HIS A 597 -6.51 35.43 -7.61
C HIS A 597 -7.87 36.08 -7.38
N GLY A 598 -7.86 37.40 -7.21
CA GLY A 598 -9.05 38.21 -6.97
C GLY A 598 -8.98 39.58 -7.65
N TYR A 599 -9.82 40.50 -7.17
CA TYR A 599 -9.91 41.86 -7.72
C TYR A 599 -9.03 42.83 -6.93
N LYS A 600 -8.61 43.94 -7.54
CA LYS A 600 -7.64 44.86 -6.93
C LYS A 600 -8.28 45.80 -5.90
N MET A 601 -7.57 46.01 -4.79
CA MET A 601 -7.79 47.08 -3.83
C MET A 601 -6.47 47.67 -3.35
N GLY A 602 -6.53 48.88 -2.79
CA GLY A 602 -5.40 49.60 -2.23
C GLY A 602 -5.45 49.73 -0.71
N ARG A 603 -4.29 49.69 -0.07
CA ARG A 603 -4.09 50.11 1.34
C ARG A 603 -3.76 51.59 1.35
N TYR A 604 -4.43 52.33 2.22
CA TYR A 604 -4.24 53.76 2.37
C TYR A 604 -3.88 54.08 3.82
N ALA A 605 -2.82 54.87 4.04
CA ALA A 605 -2.54 55.49 5.33
C ALA A 605 -3.56 56.60 5.56
N VAL A 606 -4.32 56.50 6.65
CA VAL A 606 -5.37 57.44 7.06
C VAL A 606 -5.29 57.59 8.57
N ALA A 607 -4.52 58.57 9.05
CA ALA A 607 -4.27 58.74 10.49
C ALA A 607 -5.58 58.94 11.28
N ALA A 608 -5.77 58.15 12.34
CA ALA A 608 -6.93 58.20 13.24
C ALA A 608 -8.27 58.33 12.50
N HIS A 609 -8.52 57.43 11.53
CA HIS A 609 -9.68 57.54 10.63
C HIS A 609 -11.05 57.33 11.32
N ASN A 610 -11.06 56.79 12.55
CA ASN A 610 -12.26 56.53 13.37
C ASN A 610 -13.37 55.72 12.67
N LYS A 611 -13.00 54.94 11.64
CA LYS A 611 -13.92 54.04 10.92
C LYS A 611 -13.97 52.70 11.65
N LEU A 612 -15.14 52.08 11.65
CA LEU A 612 -15.46 50.81 12.29
C LEU A 612 -15.87 49.78 11.23
N ASP A 613 -16.03 48.52 11.64
CA ASP A 613 -16.54 47.47 10.74
C ASP A 613 -17.91 47.80 10.14
N SER A 614 -18.73 48.59 10.84
CA SER A 614 -20.02 49.11 10.33
C SER A 614 -19.89 50.14 9.21
N ASP A 615 -18.67 50.62 8.93
CA ASP A 615 -18.39 51.53 7.81
C ASP A 615 -17.90 50.79 6.55
N ILE A 616 -17.65 49.48 6.62
CA ILE A 616 -17.34 48.66 5.45
C ILE A 616 -18.55 48.69 4.49
N GLY A 617 -18.29 48.88 3.21
CA GLY A 617 -19.30 49.08 2.17
C GLY A 617 -19.64 50.55 1.89
N SER A 618 -19.18 51.49 2.72
CA SER A 618 -19.42 52.93 2.48
C SER A 618 -18.62 53.46 1.29
N ILE A 619 -19.23 54.41 0.57
CA ILE A 619 -18.72 54.98 -0.69
C ILE A 619 -18.16 56.37 -0.42
N TYR A 620 -16.98 56.64 -0.98
CA TYR A 620 -16.30 57.93 -0.95
C TYR A 620 -15.85 58.33 -2.35
N ILE A 621 -15.81 59.63 -2.63
CA ILE A 621 -15.31 60.19 -3.89
C ILE A 621 -13.97 60.88 -3.69
N ASN A 622 -13.01 60.60 -4.58
CA ASN A 622 -11.74 61.32 -4.70
C ASN A 622 -11.48 61.60 -6.18
N SER A 623 -11.21 62.85 -6.53
CA SER A 623 -10.90 63.27 -7.91
C SER A 623 -11.94 62.81 -8.96
N GLY A 624 -13.23 62.80 -8.57
CA GLY A 624 -14.33 62.37 -9.44
C GLY A 624 -14.55 60.86 -9.53
N GLN A 625 -13.73 60.06 -8.84
CA GLN A 625 -13.81 58.60 -8.82
C GLN A 625 -14.37 58.10 -7.49
N GLU A 626 -15.28 57.13 -7.53
CA GLU A 626 -15.85 56.52 -6.33
C GLU A 626 -15.01 55.33 -5.85
N PHE A 627 -14.87 55.21 -4.53
CA PHE A 627 -14.13 54.18 -3.83
C PHE A 627 -14.99 53.62 -2.68
N ILE A 628 -14.84 52.33 -2.42
CA ILE A 628 -15.57 51.62 -1.38
C ILE A 628 -14.59 51.19 -0.30
N ILE A 629 -14.92 51.43 0.97
CA ILE A 629 -14.17 50.84 2.09
C ILE A 629 -14.47 49.34 2.11
N LEU A 630 -13.46 48.51 1.83
CA LEU A 630 -13.60 47.05 1.90
C LEU A 630 -13.19 46.50 3.27
N GLY A 631 -12.30 47.20 4.00
CA GLY A 631 -11.89 46.76 5.32
C GLY A 631 -11.10 47.78 6.12
N ILE A 632 -11.11 47.59 7.43
CA ILE A 632 -10.28 48.32 8.40
C ILE A 632 -9.02 47.49 8.64
N TYR A 633 -7.83 48.05 8.38
CA TYR A 633 -6.58 47.31 8.59
C TYR A 633 -6.03 47.52 10.00
N ASP A 634 -5.91 48.77 10.42
CA ASP A 634 -5.55 49.20 11.76
C ASP A 634 -6.15 50.60 12.01
N THR A 635 -5.82 51.26 13.13
CA THR A 635 -6.35 52.60 13.46
C THR A 635 -5.93 53.72 12.50
N ASP A 636 -4.93 53.46 11.65
CA ASP A 636 -4.29 54.44 10.78
C ASP A 636 -4.26 53.97 9.32
N SER A 637 -5.00 52.92 8.97
CA SER A 637 -4.97 52.32 7.63
C SER A 637 -6.31 51.69 7.22
N LEU A 638 -6.73 51.96 5.98
CA LEU A 638 -7.94 51.41 5.37
C LEU A 638 -7.62 50.63 4.09
N TRP A 639 -8.46 49.64 3.77
CA TRP A 639 -8.52 49.02 2.44
C TRP A 639 -9.66 49.61 1.63
N LEU A 640 -9.34 50.16 0.46
CA LEU A 640 -10.31 50.75 -0.46
C LEU A 640 -10.19 50.11 -1.84
N ALA A 641 -11.32 49.82 -2.47
CA ALA A 641 -11.38 49.46 -3.88
C ALA A 641 -12.02 50.59 -4.70
N HIS A 642 -11.46 50.88 -5.87
CA HIS A 642 -12.12 51.75 -6.84
C HIS A 642 -13.45 51.13 -7.27
N LYS A 643 -14.56 51.84 -7.35
CA LYS A 643 -15.87 51.19 -7.57
C LYS A 643 -16.00 50.54 -8.95
N VAL A 644 -15.47 51.16 -10.00
CA VAL A 644 -15.59 50.66 -11.40
C VAL A 644 -14.34 49.91 -11.88
N SER A 645 -13.18 50.58 -11.90
CA SER A 645 -11.91 50.03 -12.38
C SER A 645 -11.31 48.92 -11.51
N ASN A 646 -10.63 47.97 -12.16
CA ASN A 646 -9.80 46.94 -11.52
C ASN A 646 -8.29 47.20 -11.71
N SER A 647 -7.90 48.42 -12.10
CA SER A 647 -6.50 48.80 -12.34
C SER A 647 -5.83 49.35 -11.09
N THR A 648 -4.55 49.03 -10.91
CA THR A 648 -3.72 49.64 -9.85
C THR A 648 -3.44 51.12 -10.11
N ASN A 649 -3.51 51.58 -11.36
CA ASN A 649 -3.26 52.98 -11.73
C ASN A 649 -4.37 53.92 -11.24
N ASP A 650 -5.56 53.39 -10.95
CA ASP A 650 -6.71 54.17 -10.47
C ASP A 650 -6.79 54.19 -8.93
N LEU A 651 -5.79 53.65 -8.23
CA LEU A 651 -5.66 53.71 -6.77
C LEU A 651 -4.87 54.97 -6.38
N ILE A 652 -5.58 56.07 -6.20
CA ILE A 652 -5.00 57.42 -6.05
C ILE A 652 -5.05 57.95 -4.61
N SER A 653 -3.98 58.65 -4.18
CA SER A 653 -3.97 59.39 -2.92
C SER A 653 -4.82 60.67 -3.00
N GLY A 654 -5.30 61.18 -1.87
CA GLY A 654 -6.02 62.45 -1.80
C GLY A 654 -7.10 62.50 -0.73
N THR A 655 -8.00 63.48 -0.86
CA THR A 655 -9.15 63.63 0.04
C THR A 655 -10.32 62.79 -0.47
N PHE A 656 -10.74 61.82 0.32
CA PHE A 656 -11.91 60.99 0.09
C PHE A 656 -13.10 61.61 0.83
N THR A 657 -14.09 62.07 0.07
CA THR A 657 -15.31 62.70 0.59
C THR A 657 -16.45 61.71 0.59
N HIS A 658 -17.19 61.60 1.69
CA HIS A 658 -18.28 60.64 1.82
C HIS A 658 -19.39 60.87 0.77
N VAL A 659 -19.93 59.77 0.25
CA VAL A 659 -21.05 59.74 -0.71
C VAL A 659 -22.25 59.03 -0.11
N SER A 660 -22.08 57.78 0.36
CA SER A 660 -23.18 56.98 0.91
C SER A 660 -22.71 55.83 1.82
N GLY A 661 -23.63 55.24 2.59
CA GLY A 661 -23.36 54.11 3.50
C GLY A 661 -22.56 54.48 4.75
N GLY A 662 -22.37 53.51 5.65
CA GLY A 662 -21.60 53.67 6.88
C GLY A 662 -22.28 54.53 7.96
N VAL A 663 -21.70 54.50 9.15
CA VAL A 663 -22.16 55.26 10.33
C VAL A 663 -21.30 56.51 10.53
N ASN A 664 -19.99 56.40 10.26
CA ASN A 664 -19.02 57.49 10.38
C ASN A 664 -18.77 58.11 9.00
N THR A 665 -19.41 59.24 8.71
CA THR A 665 -19.43 59.85 7.36
C THR A 665 -18.39 60.96 7.14
N SER A 666 -17.46 61.16 8.07
CA SER A 666 -16.39 62.15 7.92
C SER A 666 -15.49 61.86 6.71
N SER A 667 -15.16 62.90 5.94
CA SER A 667 -14.10 62.82 4.92
C SER A 667 -12.74 62.52 5.57
N PHE A 668 -11.83 61.93 4.79
CA PHE A 668 -10.47 61.65 5.25
C PHE A 668 -9.45 61.84 4.14
N VAL A 669 -8.18 62.05 4.51
CA VAL A 669 -7.07 62.11 3.56
C VAL A 669 -6.36 60.76 3.58
N GLY A 670 -6.36 60.08 2.44
CA GLY A 670 -5.70 58.78 2.28
C GLY A 670 -4.47 58.88 1.41
N ASN A 671 -3.36 58.31 1.87
CA ASN A 671 -2.14 58.14 1.09
C ASN A 671 -1.97 56.67 0.69
N PHE A 672 -1.98 56.37 -0.60
CA PHE A 672 -1.79 55.01 -1.11
C PHE A 672 -0.43 54.46 -0.67
N ILE A 673 -0.44 53.25 -0.10
CA ILE A 673 0.75 52.52 0.37
C ILE A 673 1.09 51.37 -0.58
N SER A 674 0.11 50.51 -0.85
CA SER A 674 0.31 49.24 -1.55
C SER A 674 -1.02 48.72 -2.11
N TYR A 675 -0.98 47.79 -3.06
CA TYR A 675 -2.19 47.09 -3.53
C TYR A 675 -2.10 45.59 -3.23
N LYS A 676 -3.25 44.91 -3.26
CA LYS A 676 -3.37 43.44 -3.30
C LYS A 676 -4.72 43.03 -3.88
N ASP A 677 -4.92 41.73 -3.99
CA ASP A 677 -6.20 41.15 -4.40
C ASP A 677 -7.13 41.03 -3.19
N PHE A 678 -8.41 41.36 -3.36
CA PHE A 678 -9.45 41.09 -2.38
C PHE A 678 -10.24 39.85 -2.74
N HIS A 679 -10.68 39.18 -1.68
CA HIS A 679 -11.38 37.91 -1.69
C HIS A 679 -12.61 38.02 -0.75
N PRO A 680 -13.42 36.97 -0.64
CA PRO A 680 -13.63 35.92 -1.65
C PRO A 680 -14.28 36.48 -2.92
N VAL A 681 -13.95 35.88 -4.06
CA VAL A 681 -14.53 36.21 -5.39
C VAL A 681 -15.57 35.17 -5.84
N PHE A 682 -16.00 34.33 -4.90
CA PHE A 682 -16.92 33.23 -5.15
C PHE A 682 -17.98 33.15 -4.06
N GLN A 683 -19.07 32.45 -4.38
CA GLN A 683 -20.07 32.00 -3.44
C GLN A 683 -20.29 30.49 -3.57
N ASN A 684 -21.13 29.93 -2.69
CA ASN A 684 -21.54 28.52 -2.71
C ASN A 684 -20.39 27.49 -2.70
N ARG A 685 -19.20 27.87 -2.21
CA ARG A 685 -18.07 26.96 -2.14
C ARG A 685 -18.39 25.77 -1.23
N LYS A 686 -18.20 24.56 -1.74
CA LYS A 686 -18.29 23.30 -1.00
C LYS A 686 -17.03 22.50 -1.27
N ILE A 687 -16.50 21.85 -0.24
CA ILE A 687 -15.42 20.88 -0.39
C ILE A 687 -15.75 19.64 0.44
N LYS A 688 -15.64 18.47 -0.19
CA LYS A 688 -15.85 17.14 0.40
C LYS A 688 -14.56 16.35 0.28
N VAL A 689 -14.22 15.58 1.31
CA VAL A 689 -13.06 14.67 1.31
C VAL A 689 -13.57 13.24 1.36
N VAL A 690 -13.07 12.39 0.46
CA VAL A 690 -13.45 10.98 0.34
C VAL A 690 -12.22 10.11 0.42
N VAL A 691 -12.26 9.03 1.21
CA VAL A 691 -11.20 8.01 1.31
C VAL A 691 -11.84 6.66 1.04
N ASP A 692 -11.39 5.97 -0.02
CA ASP A 692 -11.96 4.67 -0.44
C ASP A 692 -13.50 4.67 -0.52
N GLU A 693 -14.07 5.70 -1.14
CA GLU A 693 -15.51 5.93 -1.32
C GLU A 693 -16.26 6.48 -0.09
N ASP A 694 -15.67 6.40 1.10
CA ASP A 694 -16.25 6.95 2.33
C ASP A 694 -15.95 8.43 2.50
N GLU A 695 -16.98 9.23 2.78
CA GLU A 695 -16.79 10.64 3.15
C GLU A 695 -16.19 10.75 4.56
N VAL A 696 -15.13 11.54 4.69
CA VAL A 696 -14.43 11.74 5.96
C VAL A 696 -14.37 13.21 6.36
N THR A 697 -14.61 13.49 7.64
CA THR A 697 -14.60 14.85 8.21
C THR A 697 -13.63 15.00 9.38
N GLU A 698 -13.30 13.88 10.06
CA GLU A 698 -12.43 13.86 11.22
C GLU A 698 -10.97 14.16 10.85
N LYS A 699 -10.29 14.95 11.68
CA LYS A 699 -8.92 15.41 11.43
C LYS A 699 -7.92 14.41 12.01
N LYS A 700 -7.57 13.41 11.21
CA LYS A 700 -6.67 12.32 11.62
C LYS A 700 -5.96 11.66 10.43
N GLY A 701 -5.17 10.65 10.75
CA GLY A 701 -4.59 9.73 9.77
C GLY A 701 -5.57 8.64 9.33
N TYR A 702 -5.52 8.31 8.05
CA TYR A 702 -6.26 7.27 7.37
C TYR A 702 -5.29 6.38 6.59
N VAL A 703 -5.60 5.10 6.55
CA VAL A 703 -5.01 4.16 5.59
C VAL A 703 -5.99 4.02 4.46
N PHE A 704 -5.53 4.03 3.22
CA PHE A 704 -6.41 3.88 2.06
C PHE A 704 -5.85 2.85 1.07
N LYS A 705 -6.76 2.16 0.39
CA LYS A 705 -6.48 1.02 -0.50
C LYS A 705 -6.63 1.39 -1.97
N SER A 706 -7.39 2.43 -2.27
CA SER A 706 -7.71 2.84 -3.63
C SER A 706 -7.40 4.33 -3.83
N THR A 707 -8.20 5.23 -3.26
CA THR A 707 -8.09 6.65 -3.57
C THR A 707 -8.44 7.58 -2.42
N VAL A 708 -7.87 8.79 -2.47
CA VAL A 708 -8.29 9.95 -1.69
C VAL A 708 -8.75 11.03 -2.65
N LYS A 709 -9.94 11.60 -2.43
CA LYS A 709 -10.53 12.61 -3.32
C LYS A 709 -10.86 13.88 -2.56
N PHE A 710 -10.48 15.03 -3.12
CA PHE A 710 -11.00 16.33 -2.72
C PHE A 710 -11.94 16.81 -3.81
N ILE A 711 -13.23 16.88 -3.50
CA ILE A 711 -14.29 17.28 -4.42
C ILE A 711 -14.71 18.70 -4.04
N GLU A 712 -14.38 19.67 -4.88
CA GLU A 712 -14.60 21.08 -4.63
C GLU A 712 -15.48 21.71 -5.72
N THR A 713 -16.50 22.46 -5.31
CA THR A 713 -17.37 23.22 -6.22
C THR A 713 -17.51 24.65 -5.73
N TYR A 714 -17.54 25.63 -6.62
CA TYR A 714 -17.79 27.04 -6.28
C TYR A 714 -18.27 27.84 -7.49
N ASP A 715 -18.96 28.95 -7.23
CA ASP A 715 -19.47 29.85 -8.28
C ASP A 715 -18.70 31.17 -8.26
N ILE A 716 -18.11 31.56 -9.38
CA ILE A 716 -17.34 32.81 -9.49
C ILE A 716 -18.28 33.99 -9.78
N LEU A 717 -18.06 35.08 -9.04
CA LEU A 717 -18.78 36.33 -9.16
C LEU A 717 -18.03 37.33 -10.03
N SER A 718 -18.76 38.26 -10.66
CA SER A 718 -18.13 39.44 -11.25
C SER A 718 -17.69 40.42 -10.17
N ARG A 719 -16.80 41.34 -10.54
CA ARG A 719 -16.32 42.38 -9.64
C ARG A 719 -17.47 43.23 -9.08
N GLU A 720 -18.40 43.60 -9.95
CA GLU A 720 -19.60 44.37 -9.60
C GLU A 720 -20.43 43.64 -8.56
N GLU A 721 -20.70 42.35 -8.77
CA GLU A 721 -21.46 41.52 -7.82
C GLU A 721 -20.76 41.43 -6.45
N VAL A 722 -19.43 41.29 -6.41
CA VAL A 722 -18.70 41.27 -5.13
C VAL A 722 -18.79 42.63 -4.43
N LEU A 723 -18.62 43.74 -5.15
CA LEU A 723 -18.70 45.07 -4.56
C LEU A 723 -20.12 45.44 -4.11
N ASP A 724 -21.13 45.07 -4.88
CA ASP A 724 -22.53 45.24 -4.50
C ASP A 724 -22.86 44.46 -3.23
N TRP A 725 -22.27 43.28 -3.05
CA TRP A 725 -22.40 42.55 -1.79
C TRP A 725 -21.77 43.31 -0.61
N TYR A 726 -20.56 43.88 -0.79
CA TYR A 726 -19.92 44.70 0.24
C TYR A 726 -20.76 45.93 0.62
N ILE A 727 -21.37 46.59 -0.37
CA ILE A 727 -22.21 47.79 -0.14
C ILE A 727 -23.48 47.44 0.63
N ASN A 728 -24.11 46.32 0.33
CA ASN A 728 -25.47 46.03 0.79
C ASN A 728 -25.55 45.11 2.02
N TYR A 729 -24.61 44.18 2.20
CA TYR A 729 -24.78 43.08 3.16
C TYR A 729 -23.62 42.92 4.16
N ARG A 730 -22.41 43.39 3.83
CA ARG A 730 -21.23 43.07 4.65
C ARG A 730 -21.29 43.66 6.06
N ALA A 731 -21.95 44.81 6.26
CA ALA A 731 -22.13 45.40 7.58
C ALA A 731 -22.91 44.49 8.57
N GLU A 732 -23.59 43.44 8.07
CA GLU A 732 -24.35 42.46 8.86
C GLU A 732 -23.49 41.29 9.39
N GLY A 733 -22.18 41.28 9.10
CA GLY A 733 -21.24 40.29 9.64
C GLY A 733 -21.01 39.06 8.76
N GLU A 734 -21.66 38.93 7.61
CA GLU A 734 -21.44 37.84 6.65
C GLU A 734 -20.01 37.86 6.07
N ILE A 735 -19.28 36.75 6.15
CA ILE A 735 -17.86 36.67 5.75
C ILE A 735 -17.62 36.24 4.29
N GLN A 736 -18.70 36.00 3.54
CA GLN A 736 -18.65 35.59 2.13
C GLN A 736 -19.90 36.07 1.37
N PRO A 737 -19.78 36.42 0.08
CA PRO A 737 -20.92 36.68 -0.79
C PRO A 737 -21.92 35.53 -0.81
N LYS A 738 -23.20 35.87 -0.79
CA LYS A 738 -24.32 34.93 -0.89
C LYS A 738 -25.48 35.59 -1.63
N GLY A 739 -26.20 34.78 -2.41
CA GLY A 739 -27.41 35.23 -3.11
C GLY A 739 -27.11 36.16 -4.30
N MET A 740 -25.84 36.29 -4.69
CA MET A 740 -25.41 37.05 -5.86
C MET A 740 -25.68 36.23 -7.13
N SER A 741 -25.61 36.85 -8.30
CA SER A 741 -25.79 36.15 -9.58
C SER A 741 -24.42 35.79 -10.19
N PRO A 742 -23.96 34.54 -10.10
CA PRO A 742 -22.63 34.18 -10.54
C PRO A 742 -22.45 34.22 -12.05
N SER A 743 -21.20 34.46 -12.48
CA SER A 743 -20.79 34.49 -13.87
C SER A 743 -20.60 33.08 -14.45
N TYR A 744 -20.00 32.19 -13.67
CA TYR A 744 -19.77 30.79 -14.06
C TYR A 744 -19.57 29.91 -12.82
N SER A 745 -19.80 28.61 -12.97
CA SER A 745 -19.58 27.60 -11.93
C SER A 745 -18.36 26.74 -12.26
N VAL A 746 -17.66 26.30 -11.22
CA VAL A 746 -16.46 25.45 -11.31
C VAL A 746 -16.64 24.24 -10.42
N SER A 747 -16.33 23.06 -10.95
CA SER A 747 -16.24 21.79 -10.24
C SER A 747 -14.85 21.18 -10.44
N MET A 748 -14.22 20.74 -9.37
CA MET A 748 -12.88 20.16 -9.34
C MET A 748 -12.88 18.89 -8.50
N VAL A 749 -12.27 17.81 -9.00
CA VAL A 749 -11.96 16.63 -8.21
C VAL A 749 -10.47 16.36 -8.30
N TYR A 750 -9.77 16.46 -7.17
CA TYR A 750 -8.37 16.06 -7.03
C TYR A 750 -8.33 14.64 -6.46
N GLU A 751 -8.05 13.65 -7.31
CA GLU A 751 -8.04 12.23 -6.98
C GLU A 751 -6.61 11.71 -6.89
N PHE A 752 -6.19 11.30 -5.69
CA PHE A 752 -4.90 10.69 -5.43
C PHE A 752 -5.04 9.18 -5.31
N ASN A 753 -4.16 8.42 -5.97
CA ASN A 753 -4.14 6.96 -5.87
C ASN A 753 -3.08 6.47 -4.87
N THR A 754 -2.97 5.15 -4.69
CA THR A 754 -1.99 4.50 -3.81
C THR A 754 -0.53 4.73 -4.21
N ARG A 755 -0.27 5.21 -5.43
CA ARG A 755 1.07 5.60 -5.91
C ARG A 755 1.41 7.06 -5.59
N GLY A 756 0.45 7.85 -5.12
CA GLY A 756 0.60 9.30 -4.91
C GLY A 756 0.49 10.12 -6.20
N ASP A 757 0.08 9.50 -7.31
CA ASP A 757 -0.26 10.19 -8.54
C ASP A 757 -1.60 10.92 -8.36
N CYS A 758 -1.75 12.10 -8.97
CA CYS A 758 -2.94 12.92 -8.85
C CYS A 758 -3.60 13.09 -10.21
N THR A 759 -4.86 12.70 -10.33
CA THR A 759 -5.72 12.95 -11.49
C THR A 759 -6.72 14.03 -11.12
N ILE A 760 -6.89 15.02 -12.00
CA ILE A 760 -7.68 16.23 -11.76
C ILE A 760 -8.83 16.26 -12.77
N TYR A 761 -10.05 16.07 -12.29
CA TYR A 761 -11.26 16.26 -13.10
C TYR A 761 -11.72 17.70 -12.91
N SER A 762 -11.92 18.45 -14.00
CA SER A 762 -12.40 19.81 -13.91
C SER A 762 -13.47 20.11 -14.93
N ASP A 763 -14.51 20.79 -14.48
CA ASP A 763 -15.63 21.26 -15.28
C ASP A 763 -15.90 22.72 -14.98
N LEU A 764 -16.14 23.50 -16.02
CA LEU A 764 -16.55 24.90 -15.95
C LEU A 764 -17.77 25.11 -16.84
N VAL A 765 -18.80 25.80 -16.32
CA VAL A 765 -20.00 26.18 -17.08
C VAL A 765 -20.33 27.66 -16.89
N PHE A 766 -20.52 28.38 -18.00
CA PHE A 766 -20.90 29.79 -17.99
C PHE A 766 -22.39 29.95 -17.68
N LEU A 767 -22.71 30.77 -16.67
CA LEU A 767 -24.07 31.04 -16.21
C LEU A 767 -24.61 32.38 -16.74
N LYS A 768 -23.70 33.24 -17.21
CA LYS A 768 -23.96 34.52 -17.86
C LYS A 768 -23.07 34.64 -19.11
N PRO A 769 -23.37 35.58 -20.03
CA PRO A 769 -22.39 36.02 -21.00
C PRO A 769 -21.15 36.56 -20.28
N VAL A 770 -19.97 36.03 -20.59
CA VAL A 770 -18.72 36.38 -19.91
C VAL A 770 -17.63 36.62 -20.94
N GLU A 771 -16.92 37.72 -20.82
CA GLU A 771 -15.69 37.95 -21.58
C GLU A 771 -14.61 36.97 -21.12
N VAL A 772 -14.07 36.20 -22.06
CA VAL A 772 -13.04 35.19 -21.85
C VAL A 772 -11.84 35.53 -22.72
N GLN A 773 -10.67 35.60 -22.08
CA GLN A 773 -9.39 35.73 -22.78
C GLN A 773 -8.79 34.35 -22.98
N ASP A 774 -8.68 33.58 -21.90
CA ASP A 774 -8.19 32.20 -21.95
C ASP A 774 -8.57 31.37 -20.70
N LEU A 775 -8.55 30.04 -20.86
CA LEU A 775 -8.73 29.07 -19.78
C LEU A 775 -7.52 28.13 -19.70
N MET A 776 -6.89 28.13 -18.54
CA MET A 776 -5.71 27.30 -18.26
C MET A 776 -6.07 25.97 -17.62
N PHE A 777 -6.91 25.91 -16.58
CA PHE A 777 -7.19 24.73 -15.73
C PHE A 777 -6.02 24.18 -14.90
N LEU A 778 -4.80 24.15 -15.44
CA LEU A 778 -3.59 23.71 -14.72
C LEU A 778 -2.50 24.80 -14.70
N GLN A 779 -1.73 24.85 -13.62
CA GLN A 779 -0.51 25.65 -13.54
C GLN A 779 0.55 24.92 -12.70
N ALA A 780 1.83 25.21 -12.92
CA ALA A 780 2.89 24.74 -12.03
C ALA A 780 3.97 25.81 -11.80
N MET A 781 4.35 26.04 -10.55
CA MET A 781 5.52 26.84 -10.17
C MET A 781 6.82 26.15 -10.54
N ARG A 782 7.87 26.93 -10.87
CA ARG A 782 9.21 26.37 -11.11
C ARG A 782 9.85 25.76 -9.86
N SER A 783 9.60 26.30 -8.66
CA SER A 783 10.44 26.09 -7.46
C SER A 783 11.00 24.68 -7.34
N GLU A 784 12.32 24.59 -7.11
CA GLU A 784 13.14 23.35 -7.07
C GLU A 784 13.42 22.66 -8.41
N LEU A 785 12.68 22.96 -9.48
CA LEU A 785 12.92 22.39 -10.80
C LEU A 785 14.08 23.12 -11.52
N ASN A 786 15.00 22.32 -12.05
CA ASN A 786 16.23 22.76 -12.72
C ASN A 786 16.10 22.79 -14.24
N ARG A 787 15.33 21.86 -14.82
CA ARG A 787 15.18 21.71 -16.27
C ARG A 787 13.75 21.42 -16.67
N TYR A 788 13.36 21.81 -17.88
CA TYR A 788 12.06 21.56 -18.49
C TYR A 788 12.19 20.83 -19.82
N TYR A 789 11.33 19.83 -19.99
CA TYR A 789 11.05 19.18 -21.26
C TYR A 789 9.59 19.43 -21.65
N ILE A 790 9.35 19.86 -22.89
CA ILE A 790 8.01 20.03 -23.46
C ILE A 790 8.03 19.38 -24.85
N PRO A 791 7.34 18.24 -25.06
CA PRO A 791 7.31 17.56 -26.36
C PRO A 791 6.65 18.45 -27.42
N LYS A 792 6.93 18.18 -28.70
CA LYS A 792 6.32 18.81 -29.88
C LYS A 792 6.68 20.28 -30.08
N CYS A 793 7.68 20.79 -29.36
CA CYS A 793 8.27 22.10 -29.62
C CYS A 793 9.32 22.02 -30.74
N VAL A 794 9.38 23.05 -31.58
CA VAL A 794 10.50 23.25 -32.51
C VAL A 794 11.47 24.31 -31.95
N PRO A 795 12.76 24.32 -32.36
CA PRO A 795 13.68 25.37 -31.96
C PRO A 795 13.21 26.76 -32.38
N PHE A 796 13.39 27.77 -31.53
CA PHE A 796 13.09 29.17 -31.84
C PHE A 796 14.01 30.13 -31.11
N VAL A 797 14.08 31.37 -31.60
CA VAL A 797 14.83 32.46 -30.97
C VAL A 797 13.85 33.48 -30.39
N GLN A 798 14.08 33.92 -29.15
CA GLN A 798 13.34 35.02 -28.54
C GLN A 798 14.32 35.92 -27.78
N GLN A 799 14.32 37.21 -28.12
CA GLN A 799 15.20 38.21 -27.50
C GLN A 799 16.67 37.75 -27.48
N GLU A 800 17.16 37.29 -28.64
CA GLU A 800 18.54 36.81 -28.86
C GLU A 800 18.93 35.55 -28.06
N VAL A 801 17.97 34.88 -27.42
CA VAL A 801 18.18 33.61 -26.73
C VAL A 801 17.52 32.49 -27.53
N ASP A 802 18.30 31.46 -27.83
CA ASP A 802 17.81 30.24 -28.47
C ASP A 802 17.07 29.36 -27.46
N PHE A 803 15.98 28.73 -27.89
CA PHE A 803 15.19 27.79 -27.10
C PHE A 803 14.91 26.52 -27.88
N ASN A 804 15.03 25.39 -27.21
CA ASN A 804 14.60 24.10 -27.70
C ASN A 804 14.06 23.20 -26.58
N TYR A 805 12.84 23.48 -26.10
CA TYR A 805 12.22 22.73 -25.01
C TYR A 805 11.98 21.24 -25.32
N SER A 806 12.04 20.82 -26.59
CA SER A 806 11.97 19.40 -26.96
C SER A 806 13.29 18.66 -26.78
N LEU A 807 14.42 19.35 -26.53
CA LEU A 807 15.71 18.76 -26.17
C LEU A 807 16.15 19.07 -24.74
N ILE A 808 15.19 19.40 -23.86
CA ILE A 808 15.42 19.74 -22.44
C ILE A 808 16.18 21.06 -22.27
N GLU A 809 15.55 22.02 -21.61
CA GLU A 809 16.13 23.36 -21.37
C GLU A 809 16.23 23.68 -19.88
N PRO A 810 17.14 24.56 -19.44
CA PRO A 810 17.13 25.09 -18.09
C PRO A 810 15.76 25.70 -17.75
N ALA A 811 15.19 25.28 -16.61
CA ALA A 811 13.86 25.71 -16.19
C ALA A 811 13.80 27.20 -15.83
N ASN A 812 14.94 27.82 -15.52
CA ASN A 812 15.04 29.23 -15.14
C ASN A 812 15.44 30.15 -16.31
N LYS A 813 15.39 29.68 -17.55
CA LYS A 813 15.94 30.41 -18.70
C LYS A 813 15.24 31.75 -18.95
N THR A 814 13.95 31.90 -18.59
CA THR A 814 13.28 33.20 -18.70
C THR A 814 13.62 34.12 -17.53
N SER A 815 13.62 33.61 -16.28
CA SER A 815 13.91 34.43 -15.10
C SER A 815 15.37 34.88 -15.00
N SER A 816 16.32 33.99 -15.30
CA SER A 816 17.76 34.28 -15.26
C SER A 816 18.19 35.33 -16.28
N ASN A 817 17.47 35.44 -17.40
CA ASN A 817 17.76 36.38 -18.48
C ASN A 817 16.79 37.58 -18.52
N GLY A 818 15.86 37.69 -17.55
CA GLY A 818 14.88 38.79 -17.50
C GLY A 818 13.96 38.87 -18.73
N LEU A 819 13.63 37.71 -19.31
CA LEU A 819 12.89 37.63 -20.58
C LEU A 819 11.39 37.80 -20.37
N SER A 820 10.73 38.29 -21.42
CA SER A 820 9.27 38.26 -21.52
C SER A 820 8.75 36.82 -21.53
N SER A 821 7.45 36.65 -21.22
CA SER A 821 6.81 35.33 -21.29
C SER A 821 7.04 34.67 -22.66
N ILE A 822 7.27 33.36 -22.64
CA ILE A 822 7.31 32.53 -23.84
C ILE A 822 5.91 31.99 -24.06
N TYR A 823 5.38 32.20 -25.26
CA TYR A 823 4.12 31.62 -25.69
C TYR A 823 4.39 30.57 -26.77
N LEU A 824 3.85 29.36 -26.61
CA LEU A 824 3.93 28.31 -27.62
C LEU A 824 2.74 28.43 -28.59
N ASN A 825 2.99 29.09 -29.71
CA ASN A 825 2.06 29.25 -30.82
C ASN A 825 2.42 28.28 -31.96
N ALA A 826 1.62 28.26 -33.04
CA ALA A 826 1.82 27.35 -34.16
C ALA A 826 3.22 27.41 -34.82
N GLN A 827 3.95 28.54 -34.72
CA GLN A 827 5.30 28.68 -35.28
C GLN A 827 6.39 28.03 -34.42
N ARG A 828 6.10 27.75 -33.15
CA ARG A 828 7.02 27.19 -32.15
C ARG A 828 6.73 25.73 -31.86
N LEU A 829 5.83 25.13 -32.62
CA LEU A 829 5.37 23.75 -32.48
C LEU A 829 5.57 22.97 -33.77
N GLU A 830 5.64 21.65 -33.64
CA GLU A 830 5.52 20.75 -34.79
C GLU A 830 4.16 20.93 -35.47
N GLN A 831 4.12 20.78 -36.79
CA GLN A 831 2.90 21.02 -37.57
C GLN A 831 1.74 20.15 -37.08
N ASN A 832 0.59 20.79 -36.80
CA ASN A 832 -0.64 20.15 -36.31
C ASN A 832 -0.49 19.37 -35.00
N LYS A 833 0.49 19.73 -34.17
CA LYS A 833 0.74 19.08 -32.87
C LYS A 833 0.73 20.09 -31.74
N LEU A 834 0.07 19.74 -30.64
CA LEU A 834 0.03 20.53 -29.41
C LEU A 834 0.68 19.76 -28.26
N PRO A 835 1.55 20.40 -27.44
CA PRO A 835 2.09 19.79 -26.25
C PRO A 835 0.98 19.47 -25.26
N ASP A 836 0.92 18.24 -24.78
CA ASP A 836 -0.08 17.75 -23.82
C ASP A 836 0.47 17.73 -22.38
N ARG A 837 1.79 17.83 -22.21
CA ARG A 837 2.50 17.71 -20.93
C ARG A 837 3.76 18.55 -20.89
N PHE A 838 4.28 18.78 -19.69
CA PHE A 838 5.69 19.10 -19.48
C PHE A 838 6.27 18.19 -18.42
N VAL A 839 7.59 17.99 -18.47
CA VAL A 839 8.36 17.30 -17.44
C VAL A 839 9.38 18.26 -16.87
N GLY A 840 9.30 18.50 -15.57
CA GLY A 840 10.29 19.23 -14.79
C GLY A 840 11.24 18.27 -14.09
N PHE A 841 12.53 18.53 -14.17
CA PHE A 841 13.58 17.71 -13.53
C PHE A 841 14.11 18.43 -12.30
N ASN A 842 14.21 17.71 -11.19
CA ASN A 842 14.96 18.12 -10.01
C ASN A 842 16.23 17.26 -9.92
N ASP A 843 17.36 17.88 -10.22
CA ASP A 843 18.65 17.20 -10.29
C ASP A 843 19.16 16.82 -8.88
N GLY A 844 18.72 17.53 -7.84
CA GLY A 844 19.08 17.26 -6.44
C GLY A 844 18.41 16.01 -5.88
N SER A 845 17.13 15.79 -6.18
CA SER A 845 16.41 14.57 -5.78
C SER A 845 16.55 13.42 -6.77
N GLY A 846 17.05 13.69 -7.99
CA GLY A 846 17.06 12.73 -9.10
C GLY A 846 15.65 12.34 -9.59
N ALA A 847 14.66 13.20 -9.35
CA ALA A 847 13.26 12.92 -9.62
C ALA A 847 12.63 13.97 -10.53
N CYS A 848 11.47 13.62 -11.07
CA CYS A 848 10.74 14.41 -12.03
C CYS A 848 9.33 14.73 -11.51
N PHE A 849 8.84 15.89 -11.91
CA PHE A 849 7.45 16.30 -11.81
C PHE A 849 6.88 16.41 -13.22
N SER A 850 5.75 15.76 -13.49
CA SER A 850 5.02 15.95 -14.74
C SER A 850 3.62 16.48 -14.48
N MET A 851 3.14 17.34 -15.38
CA MET A 851 1.78 17.85 -15.41
C MET A 851 1.31 18.02 -16.85
N GLY A 852 0.07 17.64 -17.12
CA GLY A 852 -0.51 17.71 -18.45
C GLY A 852 -2.00 17.39 -18.47
N TYR A 853 -2.52 17.28 -19.70
CA TYR A 853 -3.88 16.83 -19.99
C TYR A 853 -3.88 15.43 -20.58
N LEU A 854 -4.89 14.65 -20.25
CA LEU A 854 -5.27 13.51 -21.09
C LEU A 854 -5.99 14.03 -22.34
N PRO A 855 -5.77 13.40 -23.52
CA PRO A 855 -6.36 13.85 -24.79
C PRO A 855 -7.82 13.39 -24.90
N VAL A 856 -8.68 13.94 -24.04
CA VAL A 856 -10.12 13.66 -23.97
C VAL A 856 -10.90 14.94 -23.69
N TYR A 857 -12.20 14.94 -23.99
CA TYR A 857 -13.09 16.08 -23.79
C TYR A 857 -12.55 17.36 -24.44
N SER A 858 -12.50 18.50 -23.74
CA SER A 858 -11.98 19.76 -24.29
C SER A 858 -10.47 19.74 -24.56
N ALA A 859 -9.74 18.73 -24.04
CA ALA A 859 -8.33 18.52 -24.29
C ALA A 859 -8.04 17.51 -25.41
N ASP A 860 -9.06 16.91 -26.02
CA ASP A 860 -8.90 16.15 -27.26
C ASP A 860 -8.17 17.00 -28.32
N LEU A 861 -7.27 16.38 -29.09
CA LEU A 861 -6.36 17.13 -29.97
C LEU A 861 -7.12 17.98 -31.00
N ALA A 862 -8.16 17.44 -31.64
CA ALA A 862 -8.91 18.17 -32.66
C ALA A 862 -9.64 19.38 -32.04
N THR A 863 -10.32 19.15 -30.91
CA THR A 863 -11.03 20.21 -30.17
C THR A 863 -10.07 21.27 -29.64
N ARG A 864 -8.92 20.85 -29.11
CA ARG A 864 -7.94 21.77 -28.53
C ARG A 864 -7.24 22.61 -29.59
N ILE A 865 -6.97 22.07 -30.78
CA ILE A 865 -6.46 22.86 -31.92
C ILE A 865 -7.42 24.02 -32.26
N GLU A 866 -8.72 23.76 -32.28
CA GLU A 866 -9.74 24.79 -32.53
C GLU A 866 -9.83 25.80 -31.38
N ASN A 867 -9.68 25.35 -30.14
CA ASN A 867 -9.79 26.20 -28.96
C ASN A 867 -8.53 27.02 -28.65
N THR A 868 -7.34 26.59 -29.09
CA THR A 868 -6.05 27.27 -28.78
C THR A 868 -5.35 27.80 -30.03
N VAL A 869 -6.06 28.54 -30.88
CA VAL A 869 -5.50 29.07 -32.13
C VAL A 869 -4.40 30.13 -31.93
N ASN A 870 -4.42 30.83 -30.80
CA ASN A 870 -3.42 31.85 -30.49
C ASN A 870 -2.21 31.25 -29.76
N ARG A 871 -2.44 30.57 -28.63
CA ARG A 871 -1.37 30.03 -27.77
C ARG A 871 -1.84 28.74 -27.08
N SER A 872 -0.99 27.71 -27.11
CA SER A 872 -1.26 26.43 -26.43
C SER A 872 -0.64 26.33 -25.04
N TRP A 873 0.38 27.15 -24.77
CA TRP A 873 1.15 27.12 -23.53
C TRP A 873 1.79 28.49 -23.26
N GLU A 874 1.91 28.88 -22.00
CA GLU A 874 2.75 29.98 -21.54
C GLU A 874 3.80 29.48 -20.53
N ILE A 875 5.05 29.90 -20.73
CA ILE A 875 6.11 29.89 -19.72
C ILE A 875 6.26 31.33 -19.27
N ARG A 876 5.85 31.61 -18.03
CA ARG A 876 5.69 32.97 -17.53
C ARG A 876 7.04 33.64 -17.36
N GLY A 877 7.21 34.82 -17.96
CA GLY A 877 8.43 35.63 -17.81
C GLY A 877 8.73 35.92 -16.34
N ASN A 878 10.01 36.01 -16.01
CA ASN A 878 10.56 36.27 -14.66
C ASN A 878 10.26 35.23 -13.57
N THR A 879 9.33 34.29 -13.79
CA THR A 879 8.93 33.29 -12.76
C THR A 879 9.02 31.85 -13.25
N ASP A 880 9.09 31.65 -14.57
CA ASP A 880 9.11 30.37 -15.27
C ASP A 880 7.96 29.42 -14.88
N LYS A 881 6.82 29.99 -14.44
CA LYS A 881 5.60 29.22 -14.16
C LYS A 881 5.05 28.66 -15.47
N MET A 882 4.52 27.44 -15.40
CA MET A 882 3.94 26.72 -16.52
C MET A 882 2.43 26.88 -16.55
N TYR A 883 1.90 27.26 -17.71
CA TYR A 883 0.47 27.49 -17.94
C TYR A 883 0.02 26.85 -19.26
N PRO A 884 -0.33 25.56 -19.28
CA PRO A 884 -0.96 24.94 -20.44
C PRO A 884 -2.38 25.51 -20.64
N ARG A 885 -2.78 25.71 -21.89
CA ARG A 885 -4.09 26.27 -22.26
C ARG A 885 -5.02 25.19 -22.80
N ILE A 886 -6.29 25.29 -22.45
CA ILE A 886 -7.39 24.56 -23.10
C ILE A 886 -8.14 25.46 -24.07
N LEU A 887 -8.17 26.77 -23.78
CA LEU A 887 -8.85 27.76 -24.60
C LEU A 887 -8.01 29.04 -24.65
N ASP A 888 -7.67 29.50 -25.85
CA ASP A 888 -6.98 30.77 -26.16
C ASP A 888 -7.20 31.04 -27.66
N LYS A 889 -8.39 31.54 -28.01
CA LYS A 889 -8.81 31.83 -29.40
C LYS A 889 -8.92 33.32 -29.71
N GLY A 890 -8.32 34.16 -28.87
CA GLY A 890 -8.56 35.60 -28.81
C GLY A 890 -9.75 35.93 -27.91
N ASP A 891 -9.88 37.20 -27.53
CA ASP A 891 -10.94 37.66 -26.63
C ASP A 891 -12.32 37.43 -27.25
N PHE A 892 -13.21 36.77 -26.52
CA PHE A 892 -14.58 36.47 -26.97
C PHE A 892 -15.57 36.49 -25.81
N ILE A 893 -16.86 36.50 -26.11
CA ILE A 893 -17.93 36.39 -25.11
C ILE A 893 -18.45 34.96 -25.13
N ALA A 894 -18.22 34.21 -24.05
CA ALA A 894 -18.79 32.88 -23.87
C ALA A 894 -20.30 32.99 -23.63
N SER A 895 -21.05 32.06 -24.22
CA SER A 895 -22.52 32.03 -24.10
C SER A 895 -22.97 31.32 -22.83
N VAL A 896 -24.18 31.62 -22.36
CA VAL A 896 -24.81 30.88 -21.26
C VAL A 896 -24.93 29.40 -21.62
N GLY A 897 -24.48 28.52 -20.74
CA GLY A 897 -24.47 27.06 -20.93
C GLY A 897 -23.25 26.54 -21.68
N GLU A 898 -22.40 27.40 -22.24
CA GLU A 898 -21.11 26.98 -22.79
C GLU A 898 -20.25 26.39 -21.66
N SER A 899 -19.61 25.25 -21.92
CA SER A 899 -18.87 24.49 -20.91
C SER A 899 -17.59 23.88 -21.45
N TYR A 900 -16.63 23.70 -20.54
CA TYR A 900 -15.32 23.14 -20.81
C TYR A 900 -14.96 22.14 -19.72
N SER A 901 -14.55 20.94 -20.14
CA SER A 901 -14.28 19.81 -19.26
C SER A 901 -12.93 19.18 -19.61
N ILE A 902 -12.12 18.88 -18.60
CA ILE A 902 -10.81 18.26 -18.78
C ILE A 902 -10.53 17.16 -17.75
N ILE A 903 -9.60 16.28 -18.13
CA ILE A 903 -8.84 15.46 -17.18
C ILE A 903 -7.38 15.92 -17.24
N GLY A 904 -6.95 16.62 -16.20
CA GLY A 904 -5.56 16.96 -15.94
C GLY A 904 -4.88 15.93 -15.05
N TYR A 905 -3.56 15.99 -14.94
CA TYR A 905 -2.82 15.13 -14.01
C TYR A 905 -1.55 15.79 -13.48
N ARG A 906 -1.05 15.25 -12.37
CA ARG A 906 0.24 15.59 -11.75
C ARG A 906 0.92 14.35 -11.19
N ASN A 907 2.12 14.06 -11.69
CA ASN A 907 2.87 12.87 -11.31
C ASN A 907 4.25 13.24 -10.79
N VAL A 908 4.72 12.45 -9.83
CA VAL A 908 6.08 12.50 -9.31
C VAL A 908 6.68 11.12 -9.51
N PHE A 909 7.84 11.04 -10.15
CA PHE A 909 8.47 9.77 -10.50
C PHE A 909 9.98 9.93 -10.62
N LYS A 910 10.71 8.81 -10.66
CA LYS A 910 12.11 8.80 -11.10
C LYS A 910 12.21 8.30 -12.53
N PRO A 911 13.02 8.92 -13.39
CA PRO A 911 13.31 8.36 -14.71
C PRO A 911 13.90 6.96 -14.58
N SER A 912 13.41 6.00 -15.37
CA SER A 912 14.04 4.68 -15.49
C SER A 912 15.28 4.77 -16.40
N SER A 913 16.17 3.78 -16.33
CA SER A 913 17.40 3.80 -17.14
C SER A 913 17.09 3.91 -18.64
N GLY A 914 17.67 4.92 -19.29
CA GLY A 914 17.56 5.11 -20.74
C GLY A 914 16.16 5.48 -21.24
N VAL A 915 15.28 6.00 -20.38
CA VAL A 915 14.07 6.76 -20.72
C VAL A 915 14.11 8.12 -20.02
N THR A 916 13.54 9.13 -20.64
CA THR A 916 13.46 10.48 -20.07
C THR A 916 12.27 10.62 -19.12
N SER A 917 11.13 10.04 -19.49
CA SER A 917 9.94 9.92 -18.64
C SER A 917 9.26 8.58 -18.88
N ASN A 918 8.66 8.05 -17.81
CA ASN A 918 7.98 6.76 -17.78
C ASN A 918 6.99 6.77 -16.62
N TYR A 919 5.71 7.09 -16.87
CA TYR A 919 4.72 7.16 -15.80
C TYR A 919 3.27 6.90 -16.28
N PRO A 920 2.43 6.30 -15.42
CA PRO A 920 1.02 6.11 -15.69
C PRO A 920 0.16 7.32 -15.30
N VAL A 921 -0.99 7.48 -15.95
CA VAL A 921 -2.07 8.38 -15.52
C VAL A 921 -3.36 7.58 -15.52
N LYS A 922 -3.84 7.24 -14.31
CA LYS A 922 -5.07 6.46 -14.13
C LYS A 922 -6.29 7.38 -14.10
N SER A 923 -7.33 7.02 -14.84
CA SER A 923 -8.53 7.83 -14.90
C SER A 923 -9.78 7.04 -15.28
N LYS A 924 -10.96 7.59 -14.97
CA LYS A 924 -12.25 7.08 -15.46
C LYS A 924 -12.41 7.07 -16.99
N ALA A 925 -11.62 7.84 -17.73
CA ALA A 925 -11.63 7.81 -19.20
C ALA A 925 -10.71 6.70 -19.77
N GLY A 926 -10.05 5.95 -18.91
CA GLY A 926 -9.05 4.93 -19.20
C GLY A 926 -7.69 5.29 -18.61
N ASP A 927 -6.81 4.29 -18.59
CA ASP A 927 -5.44 4.46 -18.10
C ASP A 927 -4.53 4.80 -19.27
N TYR A 928 -3.81 5.91 -19.13
CA TYR A 928 -2.85 6.39 -20.12
C TYR A 928 -1.45 6.21 -19.58
N TYR A 929 -0.49 6.09 -20.48
CA TYR A 929 0.89 5.87 -20.10
C TYR A 929 1.82 6.62 -21.03
N PHE A 930 2.73 7.38 -20.42
CA PHE A 930 3.60 8.33 -21.10
C PHE A 930 5.04 7.86 -21.03
N ILE A 931 5.66 7.73 -22.20
CA ILE A 931 7.06 7.34 -22.32
C ILE A 931 7.76 8.30 -23.27
N ASP A 932 8.90 8.83 -22.85
CA ASP A 932 9.72 9.74 -23.65
C ASP A 932 11.18 9.30 -23.64
N TRP A 933 11.89 9.58 -24.72
CA TRP A 933 13.31 9.26 -24.92
C TRP A 933 14.04 10.47 -25.50
N HIS A 934 15.32 10.61 -25.17
CA HIS A 934 16.22 11.59 -25.76
C HIS A 934 17.55 10.93 -26.08
N ASP A 935 18.12 11.29 -27.23
CA ASP A 935 19.47 10.91 -27.64
C ASP A 935 19.78 9.40 -27.52
N VAL A 936 18.87 8.56 -28.04
CA VAL A 936 19.03 7.10 -28.04
C VAL A 936 18.64 6.51 -29.40
N SER A 937 19.37 5.48 -29.84
CA SER A 937 18.98 4.60 -30.94
C SER A 937 19.05 3.15 -30.46
N LYS A 938 17.90 2.55 -30.15
CA LYS A 938 17.80 1.18 -29.61
C LYS A 938 16.40 0.61 -29.73
N THR A 939 16.31 -0.72 -29.68
CA THR A 939 15.08 -1.38 -29.24
C THR A 939 15.08 -1.41 -27.72
N HIS A 940 14.07 -0.78 -27.11
CA HIS A 940 13.94 -0.65 -25.67
C HIS A 940 12.74 -1.45 -25.18
N ARG A 941 12.95 -2.29 -24.17
CA ARG A 941 11.89 -2.81 -23.32
C ARG A 941 11.74 -1.90 -22.11
N VAL A 942 10.60 -1.25 -21.98
CA VAL A 942 10.24 -0.40 -20.84
C VAL A 942 9.37 -1.22 -19.91
N GLU A 943 9.90 -1.53 -18.73
CA GLU A 943 9.13 -2.21 -17.69
C GLU A 943 7.93 -1.37 -17.27
N LEU A 944 6.80 -2.05 -17.11
CA LEU A 944 5.57 -1.42 -16.68
C LEU A 944 5.14 -2.00 -15.32
N PRO A 945 4.39 -1.24 -14.52
CA PRO A 945 3.81 -1.77 -13.29
C PRO A 945 2.92 -3.00 -13.54
N ILE A 946 2.92 -3.95 -12.59
CA ILE A 946 2.23 -5.24 -12.72
C ILE A 946 0.72 -5.12 -13.00
N GLU A 947 0.09 -4.02 -12.58
CA GLU A 947 -1.32 -3.74 -12.87
C GLU A 947 -1.64 -3.55 -14.37
N TYR A 948 -0.62 -3.42 -15.22
CA TYR A 948 -0.76 -3.31 -16.66
C TYR A 948 -0.56 -4.62 -17.40
N HIS A 949 -0.10 -5.67 -16.72
CA HIS A 949 0.14 -6.98 -17.34
C HIS A 949 -1.17 -7.61 -17.82
N GLY A 950 -1.11 -8.29 -18.96
CA GLY A 950 -2.25 -8.90 -19.65
C GLY A 950 -3.16 -7.93 -20.38
N ARG A 951 -2.94 -6.61 -20.28
CA ARG A 951 -3.82 -5.61 -20.89
C ARG A 951 -3.41 -5.28 -22.32
N GLU A 952 -4.41 -5.12 -23.18
CA GLU A 952 -4.23 -4.61 -24.54
C GLU A 952 -3.93 -3.11 -24.51
N ILE A 953 -3.13 -2.67 -25.49
CA ILE A 953 -2.75 -1.26 -25.62
C ILE A 953 -3.17 -0.70 -26.97
N THR A 954 -3.64 0.54 -26.94
CA THR A 954 -3.90 1.35 -28.12
C THR A 954 -2.90 2.51 -28.13
N VAL A 955 -2.22 2.73 -29.26
CA VAL A 955 -1.39 3.93 -29.43
C VAL A 955 -2.32 5.13 -29.56
N VAL A 956 -2.19 6.06 -28.62
CA VAL A 956 -2.87 7.35 -28.67
C VAL A 956 -2.07 8.33 -29.51
N GLU A 957 -0.76 8.37 -29.28
CA GLU A 957 0.15 9.24 -30.01
C GLU A 957 1.58 8.68 -29.97
N LYS A 958 2.36 8.93 -31.02
CA LYS A 958 3.80 8.63 -31.04
C LYS A 958 4.53 9.54 -32.01
N SER A 959 5.83 9.74 -31.83
CA SER A 959 6.68 10.36 -32.83
C SER A 959 7.02 9.39 -33.97
N ASP A 960 7.48 9.92 -35.11
CA ASP A 960 7.76 9.12 -36.32
C ASP A 960 8.96 8.18 -36.13
N ASN A 961 9.89 8.58 -35.26
CA ASN A 961 11.08 7.82 -34.89
C ASN A 961 10.86 6.80 -33.76
N VAL A 962 9.61 6.54 -33.39
CA VAL A 962 9.22 5.49 -32.44
C VAL A 962 8.32 4.47 -33.13
N VAL A 963 8.68 3.19 -33.02
CA VAL A 963 7.91 2.04 -33.52
C VAL A 963 7.59 1.13 -32.36
N LEU A 964 6.32 1.06 -31.98
CA LEU A 964 5.82 0.13 -30.96
C LEU A 964 5.70 -1.28 -31.55
N HIS A 965 6.26 -2.27 -30.85
CA HIS A 965 6.17 -3.70 -31.21
C HIS A 965 5.15 -4.46 -30.38
N SER A 966 4.97 -4.06 -29.11
CA SER A 966 4.00 -4.68 -28.22
C SER A 966 2.56 -4.38 -28.65
N LYS A 967 1.69 -5.39 -28.60
CA LYS A 967 0.24 -5.25 -28.75
C LYS A 967 -0.52 -5.47 -27.43
N MET A 968 0.12 -6.20 -26.53
CA MET A 968 -0.32 -6.50 -25.18
C MET A 968 0.91 -6.39 -24.28
N ILE A 969 0.69 -6.06 -23.01
CA ILE A 969 1.78 -6.01 -22.02
C ILE A 969 1.87 -7.35 -21.32
N THR A 970 3.03 -7.99 -21.36
CA THR A 970 3.35 -9.20 -20.57
C THR A 970 4.05 -8.80 -19.28
N ASP A 971 5.20 -8.15 -19.42
CA ASP A 971 6.06 -7.59 -18.36
C ASP A 971 6.55 -6.17 -18.69
N SER A 972 6.59 -5.87 -19.99
CA SER A 972 7.24 -4.70 -20.55
C SER A 972 6.59 -4.29 -21.87
N LEU A 973 6.77 -3.01 -22.21
CA LEU A 973 6.45 -2.46 -23.51
C LEU A 973 7.73 -2.42 -24.36
N SER A 974 7.71 -3.05 -25.52
CA SER A 974 8.83 -3.07 -26.46
C SER A 974 8.61 -2.06 -27.58
N ALA A 975 9.55 -1.13 -27.76
CA ALA A 975 9.56 -0.16 -28.85
C ALA A 975 10.97 0.04 -29.43
N THR A 976 11.08 0.17 -30.75
CA THR A 976 12.30 0.70 -31.38
C THR A 976 12.22 2.22 -31.41
N VAL A 977 13.29 2.85 -30.94
CA VAL A 977 13.43 4.30 -30.87
C VAL A 977 14.71 4.69 -31.57
N ASP A 978 14.65 5.65 -32.48
CA ASP A 978 15.81 6.19 -33.21
C ASP A 978 15.83 7.73 -33.16
N CYS A 979 16.28 8.27 -32.03
CA CYS A 979 16.25 9.70 -31.74
C CYS A 979 17.61 10.28 -31.32
N LEU A 980 18.72 9.80 -31.91
CA LEU A 980 20.04 10.42 -31.69
C LEU A 980 20.03 11.90 -32.08
N GLY A 981 20.54 12.77 -31.20
CA GLY A 981 20.47 14.23 -31.35
C GLY A 981 19.06 14.80 -31.39
N SER A 982 18.04 14.01 -31.03
CA SER A 982 16.62 14.36 -31.08
C SER A 982 15.90 13.80 -29.84
N TYR A 983 14.57 13.76 -29.90
CA TYR A 983 13.71 13.15 -28.90
C TYR A 983 12.68 12.24 -29.56
N GLY A 984 12.08 11.33 -28.78
CA GLY A 984 10.99 10.47 -29.20
C GLY A 984 9.97 10.32 -28.08
N TYR A 985 8.70 10.11 -28.43
CA TYR A 985 7.65 9.91 -27.45
C TYR A 985 6.63 8.87 -27.88
N LEU A 986 6.00 8.26 -26.88
CA LEU A 986 4.90 7.32 -27.01
C LEU A 986 3.88 7.56 -25.90
N VAL A 987 2.62 7.69 -26.30
CA VAL A 987 1.47 7.72 -25.42
C VAL A 987 0.57 6.55 -25.79
N VAL A 988 0.35 5.66 -24.84
CA VAL A 988 -0.57 4.53 -25.01
C VAL A 988 -1.73 4.63 -24.04
N LYS A 989 -2.87 4.07 -24.44
CA LYS A 989 -4.04 3.85 -23.60
C LYS A 989 -4.22 2.36 -23.40
N PHE A 990 -4.49 1.97 -22.18
CA PHE A 990 -4.82 0.61 -21.82
C PHE A 990 -6.33 0.39 -21.90
N ASN A 991 -6.71 -0.71 -22.56
CA ASN A 991 -8.10 -1.12 -22.68
C ASN A 991 -8.57 -1.88 -21.44
#